data_AF-A0A0F9QSB4-F1
#
_entry.id   AF-A0A0F9QSB4-F1
#
_cell.length_a   1.000
_cell.length_b   1.000
_cell.length_c   1.000
_cell.angle_alpha   90.00
_cell.angle_beta   90.00
_cell.angle_gamma   90.00
#
_symmetry.space_group_name_H-M   'P 1'
#
loop_
_entity.id
_entity.type
_entity.pdbx_description
1 polymer ?
#
loop_
_entity_poly.entity_id
_entity_poly.type
_entity_poly.pdbx_seq_one_letter_code
_entity_poly.pdbx_strand_id
1 'polypeptide(L)'
;MAYEDWQKENQQAGGFDKWYAGHASRLRLDPNPDDPQHFYDYRAAYAAGAEPDYKTKHWPSEFKTEGHPRMVVGGVNTKTGKPDGFKTWKAESVPEAGGKFRGAGATGTWEEPTLLGGTLKEFGKGLISSELGVAKATVGTAKAATELMRKIPAIDIAYRGVEKITGKTFKEEQAKMKANIASVQERFAMTHDGTGAWAGRVIGEAIPYMANAMAGGYAVGPVGAAAVGFTIEGDNAYDAAITTGAPEGQAQRERVIVGSINAAIEALQIGRLMKFHQAGKHSIKGFIQLVKDKAYKQMFTTGKQFGADILKLSIENAIEGFSQEGVSIGVPALFRGEYPKKEDGTIDYWALGERLGEAALAEGVAGGVLGTGGRVQMSTKAVSESIPEAVDELELNMFGHAIPEVLGMQTEERRAYMEALTGKRSMSDMNLQEKEDFMWQLRKDADEAGIDLNILAQGFQPAKELNKQLRSLKRYKEPLSRGAVRRRSSVLKIVDKIGELGQSYLLNQDRMKNLTRMLDGYKDDGPLSRLIQEPMKTATVKAKDASNQLMFNLRESATERGIDISKMTKRKAKPEIIKDFPLSDGEAIGIYWLAQNPKARADIEAMFKEDNIDPDTAIKSVQEYVEKDDDLMYVYRDHRAYFDTMGPRFFDTVDQLDLKGVVREENYLTMLLNKGNEEGTADILQEFTSQFGLVLPGKKHVKERTGAIRDINLDIFSITSQASRSLERFINVAPVAKRVNDLIENPKFKRNLNATTKDQGVKIFKRWLVDSARGTSDYNTTGVERTIKLLRRNAVIYTLGAKVITVMPKQAISLSNAVAKRPAMLPAVLKTVNVMADPRVAKQLEERARTKSSLVRNRSWERDLRAIYNDKNIRKFFEGKSLSPISMRPISWMDRKTVTVVWNSAYDLATADGLEEKQAIKYADDFIETTQPMADATDLPGYFRGGIAEKTFTTFMNQRNQNWQALRHDILGEYRAGEISKSMVMYRFLFSQVLPSVMLGMITRGRLPEDAKEMGLDLASYMITPLIFGGRFIYNLATGEWDPITSEVSTIPARGPEEIVRGVSAAKRGDVRGAVEHGIGAVGAFTGKIPQQALTTTGGMIDLMMGETDDYKRLIYSKYMIEKYGKEEPTTGRATRRAPIRKRSPR
;
A
#
# COMPACT_ATOMS: atom_id res chain seq x y z
N MET A 1 -56.09 53.01 5.66
CA MET A 1 -55.42 52.01 4.81
C MET A 1 -54.81 50.82 5.58
N ALA A 2 -54.59 50.85 6.91
CA ALA A 2 -53.89 49.74 7.59
C ALA A 2 -54.75 48.53 8.07
N TYR A 3 -56.10 48.62 8.11
CA TYR A 3 -56.94 47.53 8.63
C TYR A 3 -57.46 46.56 7.55
N GLU A 4 -57.75 47.07 6.34
CA GLU A 4 -58.13 46.23 5.20
C GLU A 4 -56.96 45.39 4.68
N ASP A 5 -55.73 45.92 4.74
CA ASP A 5 -54.53 45.17 4.40
C ASP A 5 -54.24 44.04 5.42
N TRP A 6 -54.45 44.29 6.72
CA TRP A 6 -54.33 43.28 7.78
C TRP A 6 -55.41 42.18 7.69
N GLN A 7 -56.63 42.51 7.27
CA GLN A 7 -57.68 41.52 7.02
C GLN A 7 -57.40 40.68 5.76
N LYS A 8 -56.84 41.28 4.70
CA LYS A 8 -56.36 40.54 3.52
C LYS A 8 -55.19 39.61 3.85
N GLU A 9 -54.23 40.04 4.67
CA GLU A 9 -53.13 39.18 5.14
C GLU A 9 -53.62 38.01 6.00
N ASN A 10 -54.58 38.23 6.92
CA ASN A 10 -55.10 37.13 7.75
C ASN A 10 -56.02 36.16 7.02
N GLN A 11 -56.77 36.60 6.00
CA GLN A 11 -57.50 35.68 5.12
C GLN A 11 -56.57 34.86 4.22
N GLN A 12 -55.40 35.40 3.84
CA GLN A 12 -54.37 34.65 3.12
C GLN A 12 -53.58 33.68 4.03
N ALA A 13 -53.36 34.03 5.30
CA ALA A 13 -52.64 33.20 6.27
C ALA A 13 -53.32 31.83 6.51
N GLY A 14 -54.65 31.80 6.63
CA GLY A 14 -55.39 30.53 6.75
C GLY A 14 -55.31 29.62 5.52
N GLY A 15 -55.06 30.21 4.34
CA GLY A 15 -54.81 29.47 3.11
C GLY A 15 -53.40 28.88 3.05
N PHE A 16 -52.39 29.64 3.49
CA PHE A 16 -50.98 29.21 3.50
C PHE A 16 -50.77 28.01 4.42
N ASP A 17 -51.22 28.08 5.68
CA ASP A 17 -50.97 27.01 6.64
C ASP A 17 -51.60 25.68 6.20
N LYS A 18 -52.81 25.74 5.63
CA LYS A 18 -53.50 24.56 5.06
C LYS A 18 -52.80 24.03 3.81
N TRP A 19 -52.34 24.92 2.94
CA TRP A 19 -51.59 24.55 1.74
C TRP A 19 -50.25 23.91 2.09
N TYR A 20 -49.53 24.50 3.04
CA TYR A 20 -48.22 24.02 3.50
C TYR A 20 -48.35 22.68 4.20
N ALA A 21 -49.30 22.52 5.12
CA ALA A 21 -49.56 21.25 5.80
C ALA A 21 -49.82 20.10 4.81
N GLY A 22 -50.51 20.38 3.69
CA GLY A 22 -50.73 19.42 2.61
C GLY A 22 -49.43 18.98 1.92
N HIS A 23 -48.54 19.93 1.60
CA HIS A 23 -47.24 19.62 1.00
C HIS A 23 -46.27 18.97 1.99
N ALA A 24 -46.23 19.45 3.23
CA ALA A 24 -45.38 18.92 4.29
C ALA A 24 -45.70 17.44 4.57
N SER A 25 -46.99 17.08 4.63
CA SER A 25 -47.43 15.69 4.75
C SER A 25 -46.98 14.82 3.56
N ARG A 26 -47.19 15.29 2.32
CA ARG A 26 -46.83 14.53 1.10
C ARG A 26 -45.32 14.37 0.92
N LEU A 27 -44.55 15.40 1.23
CA LEU A 27 -43.10 15.41 1.06
C LEU A 27 -42.34 14.89 2.29
N ARG A 28 -43.03 14.67 3.42
CA ARG A 28 -42.46 14.36 4.74
C ARG A 28 -41.52 15.46 5.24
N LEU A 29 -41.97 16.71 5.16
CA LEU A 29 -41.29 17.88 5.73
C LEU A 29 -41.81 18.15 7.15
N ASP A 30 -41.09 18.97 7.91
CA ASP A 30 -41.58 19.43 9.21
C ASP A 30 -42.89 20.23 9.01
N PRO A 31 -43.94 20.01 9.82
CA PRO A 31 -45.19 20.75 9.69
C PRO A 31 -45.05 22.26 9.98
N ASN A 32 -43.96 22.70 10.60
CA ASN A 32 -43.63 24.12 10.77
C ASN A 32 -42.93 24.69 9.53
N PRO A 33 -43.58 25.56 8.73
CA PRO A 33 -42.98 26.13 7.51
C PRO A 33 -41.69 26.92 7.77
N ASP A 34 -41.51 27.41 9.00
CA ASP A 34 -40.37 28.22 9.41
C ASP A 34 -39.30 27.41 10.18
N ASP A 35 -39.33 26.06 10.09
CA ASP A 35 -38.28 25.22 10.68
C ASP A 35 -36.89 25.57 10.10
N PRO A 36 -35.85 25.80 10.94
CA PRO A 36 -34.53 26.23 10.48
C PRO A 36 -33.79 25.20 9.61
N GLN A 37 -34.25 23.93 9.57
CA GLN A 37 -33.74 22.89 8.67
C GLN A 37 -34.35 22.98 7.26
N HIS A 38 -35.34 23.85 7.05
CA HIS A 38 -35.92 24.06 5.73
C HIS A 38 -35.02 24.88 4.81
N PHE A 39 -34.78 24.31 3.63
CA PHE A 39 -33.93 24.92 2.61
C PHE A 39 -34.71 25.70 1.54
N TYR A 40 -36.01 25.91 1.73
CA TYR A 40 -36.87 26.65 0.79
C TYR A 40 -37.75 27.66 1.53
N ASP A 41 -38.00 28.78 0.87
CA ASP A 41 -38.95 29.81 1.31
C ASP A 41 -40.36 29.43 0.84
N TYR A 42 -41.07 28.67 1.67
CA TYR A 42 -42.39 28.15 1.34
C TYR A 42 -43.46 29.24 1.24
N ARG A 43 -43.28 30.37 1.96
CA ARG A 43 -44.20 31.50 1.90
C ARG A 43 -44.10 32.19 0.54
N ALA A 44 -42.88 32.38 0.03
CA ALA A 44 -42.65 32.86 -1.32
C ALA A 44 -43.19 31.88 -2.38
N ALA A 45 -43.01 30.56 -2.16
CA ALA A 45 -43.52 29.54 -3.08
C ALA A 45 -45.06 29.53 -3.15
N TYR A 46 -45.74 29.65 -2.00
CA TYR A 46 -47.19 29.77 -1.94
C TYR A 46 -47.71 31.02 -2.64
N ALA A 47 -47.09 32.18 -2.38
CA ALA A 47 -47.46 33.44 -3.02
C ALA A 47 -47.28 33.38 -4.55
N ALA A 48 -46.31 32.61 -5.04
CA ALA A 48 -46.07 32.38 -6.46
C ALA A 48 -46.94 31.27 -7.08
N GLY A 49 -47.74 30.55 -6.28
CA GLY A 49 -48.49 29.38 -6.74
C GLY A 49 -47.61 28.23 -7.23
N ALA A 50 -46.37 28.15 -6.74
CA ALA A 50 -45.42 27.13 -7.13
C ALA A 50 -45.76 25.78 -6.49
N GLU A 51 -45.52 24.69 -7.21
CA GLU A 51 -45.67 23.33 -6.68
C GLU A 51 -44.35 22.57 -6.77
N PRO A 52 -44.07 21.65 -5.84
CA PRO A 52 -42.89 20.79 -5.90
C PRO A 52 -43.08 19.72 -6.97
N ASP A 53 -41.98 19.27 -7.56
CA ASP A 53 -41.97 17.99 -8.25
C ASP A 53 -42.03 16.87 -7.21
N TYR A 54 -43.20 16.25 -7.05
CA TYR A 54 -43.42 15.19 -6.08
C TYR A 54 -42.59 13.92 -6.33
N LYS A 55 -42.10 13.69 -7.56
CA LYS A 55 -41.25 12.54 -7.88
C LYS A 55 -39.83 12.74 -7.38
N THR A 56 -39.29 13.95 -7.56
CA THR A 56 -37.92 14.29 -7.13
C THR A 56 -37.86 14.96 -5.75
N LYS A 57 -39.03 15.31 -5.19
CA LYS A 57 -39.20 16.07 -3.94
C LYS A 57 -38.48 17.41 -3.95
N HIS A 58 -38.35 18.04 -5.12
CA HIS A 58 -37.69 19.32 -5.29
C HIS A 58 -38.67 20.44 -5.59
N TRP A 59 -38.45 21.58 -4.93
CA TRP A 59 -39.11 22.84 -5.27
C TRP A 59 -38.30 23.58 -6.34
N PRO A 60 -38.95 24.48 -7.12
CA PRO A 60 -38.25 25.34 -8.06
C PRO A 60 -37.09 26.10 -7.39
N SER A 61 -35.97 26.24 -8.11
CA SER A 61 -34.70 26.67 -7.51
C SER A 61 -34.71 28.13 -7.05
N GLU A 62 -35.61 28.96 -7.58
CA GLU A 62 -35.84 30.34 -7.17
C GLU A 62 -36.29 30.47 -5.71
N PHE A 63 -36.88 29.43 -5.13
CA PHE A 63 -37.34 29.42 -3.73
C PHE A 63 -36.30 28.91 -2.73
N LYS A 64 -35.08 28.53 -3.16
CA LYS A 64 -34.05 28.05 -2.24
C LYS A 64 -33.63 29.14 -1.26
N THR A 65 -33.55 28.85 0.04
CA THR A 65 -32.99 29.77 1.06
C THR A 65 -31.47 29.80 0.99
N GLU A 66 -30.86 30.86 1.51
CA GLU A 66 -29.41 30.96 1.62
C GLU A 66 -28.87 29.80 2.47
N GLY A 67 -27.78 29.16 2.01
CA GLY A 67 -27.25 27.94 2.65
C GLY A 67 -27.83 26.61 2.14
N HIS A 68 -28.75 26.60 1.17
CA HIS A 68 -29.22 25.33 0.58
C HIS A 68 -28.03 24.49 0.05
N PRO A 69 -27.91 23.19 0.42
CA PRO A 69 -26.79 22.32 0.03
C PRO A 69 -26.54 22.15 -1.48
N ARG A 70 -27.52 22.52 -2.31
CA ARG A 70 -27.50 22.49 -3.77
C ARG A 70 -27.77 23.87 -4.35
N MET A 71 -27.37 24.92 -3.64
CA MET A 71 -27.40 26.29 -4.17
C MET A 71 -26.51 26.39 -5.40
N VAL A 72 -25.33 25.73 -5.37
CA VAL A 72 -24.39 25.65 -6.50
C VAL A 72 -24.27 24.20 -6.97
N VAL A 73 -24.62 23.94 -8.23
CA VAL A 73 -24.46 22.63 -8.87
C VAL A 73 -23.69 22.84 -10.17
N GLY A 74 -22.56 22.15 -10.33
CA GLY A 74 -21.71 22.31 -11.53
C GLY A 74 -21.11 23.71 -11.71
N GLY A 75 -20.94 24.49 -10.62
CA GLY A 75 -20.43 25.86 -10.68
C GLY A 75 -21.46 26.91 -11.10
N VAL A 76 -22.73 26.53 -11.25
CA VAL A 76 -23.84 27.44 -11.51
C VAL A 76 -24.68 27.56 -10.25
N ASN A 77 -24.91 28.79 -9.80
CA ASN A 77 -25.86 29.08 -8.74
C ASN A 77 -27.27 28.82 -9.28
N THR A 78 -27.85 27.70 -8.88
CA THR A 78 -29.12 27.19 -9.39
C THR A 78 -30.31 28.10 -9.09
N LYS A 79 -30.23 28.96 -8.07
CA LYS A 79 -31.26 29.96 -7.76
C LYS A 79 -31.23 31.13 -8.74
N THR A 80 -30.05 31.53 -9.20
CA THR A 80 -29.89 32.71 -10.09
C THR A 80 -29.66 32.35 -11.56
N GLY A 81 -29.37 31.08 -11.86
CA GLY A 81 -28.94 30.62 -13.18
C GLY A 81 -27.59 31.17 -13.63
N LYS A 82 -26.90 31.94 -12.77
CA LYS A 82 -25.61 32.55 -13.08
C LYS A 82 -24.48 31.63 -12.62
N PRO A 83 -23.34 31.58 -13.34
CA PRO A 83 -22.12 31.01 -12.79
C PRO A 83 -21.84 31.65 -11.43
N ASP A 84 -21.68 30.84 -10.38
CA ASP A 84 -21.36 31.36 -9.06
C ASP A 84 -19.90 31.82 -9.11
N GLY A 85 -19.73 33.13 -9.22
CA GLY A 85 -18.50 33.73 -9.71
C GLY A 85 -17.26 33.34 -8.92
N PHE A 86 -16.34 32.64 -9.59
CA PHE A 86 -14.94 33.02 -9.49
C PHE A 86 -14.86 34.53 -9.75
N LYS A 87 -14.46 35.30 -8.74
CA LYS A 87 -13.95 36.65 -8.95
C LYS A 87 -12.79 36.54 -9.95
N THR A 88 -13.06 36.83 -11.22
CA THR A 88 -12.01 37.20 -12.16
C THR A 88 -11.38 38.47 -11.61
N TRP A 89 -10.14 38.36 -11.14
CA TRP A 89 -9.29 39.52 -10.93
C TRP A 89 -9.16 40.22 -12.28
N LYS A 90 -9.89 41.31 -12.46
CA LYS A 90 -9.59 42.27 -13.52
C LYS A 90 -8.31 42.99 -13.09
N ALA A 91 -7.27 42.81 -13.89
CA ALA A 91 -6.04 43.57 -13.81
C ALA A 91 -6.29 44.95 -14.43
N GLU A 92 -6.86 45.89 -13.68
CA GLU A 92 -6.93 47.30 -14.07
C GLU A 92 -7.15 48.15 -12.80
N SER A 93 -6.37 49.22 -12.69
CA SER A 93 -6.27 50.21 -11.59
C SER A 93 -5.42 49.84 -10.36
N VAL A 94 -4.08 49.83 -10.54
CA VAL A 94 -3.17 50.32 -9.50
C VAL A 94 -3.00 51.83 -9.74
N PRO A 95 -3.25 52.71 -8.75
CA PRO A 95 -2.96 54.12 -8.89
C PRO A 95 -1.45 54.36 -8.85
N GLU A 96 -0.95 55.13 -9.83
CA GLU A 96 0.33 55.83 -9.73
C GLU A 96 0.28 56.93 -8.64
N ALA A 97 1.47 57.32 -8.19
CA ALA A 97 1.81 58.29 -7.13
C ALA A 97 1.78 57.70 -5.70
N GLY A 98 2.87 57.69 -4.94
CA GLY A 98 3.95 58.67 -4.86
C GLY A 98 3.87 59.38 -3.51
N GLY A 99 4.50 58.82 -2.47
CA GLY A 99 4.51 59.39 -1.13
C GLY A 99 5.71 58.92 -0.32
N LYS A 100 6.71 59.79 -0.20
CA LYS A 100 8.02 59.58 0.42
C LYS A 100 7.91 59.26 1.92
N PHE A 101 8.61 58.22 2.38
CA PHE A 101 9.21 58.20 3.72
C PHE A 101 10.66 57.69 3.64
N ARG A 102 11.58 58.54 4.11
CA ARG A 102 13.03 58.29 4.24
C ARG A 102 13.30 57.65 5.60
N GLY A 103 14.14 56.61 5.67
CA GLY A 103 14.72 56.16 6.95
C GLY A 103 15.35 54.77 6.95
N ALA A 104 16.57 54.65 6.40
CA ALA A 104 17.66 53.73 6.75
C ALA A 104 17.42 52.19 6.83
N GLY A 105 17.83 51.50 5.76
CA GLY A 105 18.91 50.49 5.84
C GLY A 105 18.55 49.01 6.04
N ALA A 106 18.23 48.30 4.94
CA ALA A 106 18.84 47.02 4.53
C ALA A 106 18.00 46.37 3.41
N THR A 107 18.57 46.33 2.20
CA THR A 107 18.02 45.68 1.02
C THR A 107 18.21 44.17 1.10
N GLY A 108 17.12 43.42 1.17
CA GLY A 108 17.06 41.98 0.97
C GLY A 108 15.65 41.57 0.59
N THR A 109 15.40 41.35 -0.70
CA THR A 109 14.15 40.81 -1.22
C THR A 109 13.96 39.38 -0.73
N TRP A 110 12.87 39.13 -0.01
CA TRP A 110 12.42 37.78 0.32
C TRP A 110 11.80 37.15 -0.94
N GLU A 111 12.54 36.26 -1.60
CA GLU A 111 11.97 35.29 -2.53
C GLU A 111 11.48 34.07 -1.72
N GLU A 112 10.22 33.67 -1.95
CA GLU A 112 9.72 32.38 -1.46
C GLU A 112 10.52 31.22 -2.07
N PRO A 113 10.96 30.20 -1.29
CA PRO A 113 11.71 29.09 -1.84
C PRO A 113 10.80 28.14 -2.64
N THR A 114 10.71 28.33 -3.95
CA THR A 114 10.11 27.39 -4.91
C THR A 114 11.03 26.20 -5.21
N LEU A 115 11.23 25.31 -4.23
CA LEU A 115 12.12 24.15 -4.38
C LEU A 115 11.45 22.88 -4.93
N LEU A 116 10.12 22.88 -5.13
CA LEU A 116 9.34 21.69 -5.55
C LEU A 116 8.55 21.85 -6.87
N GLY A 117 8.32 23.08 -7.35
CA GLY A 117 7.52 23.32 -8.56
C GLY A 117 8.26 23.08 -9.87
N GLY A 118 9.57 23.32 -9.91
CA GLY A 118 10.39 23.15 -11.13
C GLY A 118 10.55 21.68 -11.54
N THR A 119 10.74 20.79 -10.57
CA THR A 119 11.13 19.39 -10.79
C THR A 119 10.04 18.55 -11.47
N LEU A 120 8.75 18.85 -11.24
CA LEU A 120 7.61 18.16 -11.86
C LEU A 120 7.38 18.59 -13.31
N LYS A 121 7.51 19.89 -13.60
CA LYS A 121 7.45 20.44 -14.96
C LYS A 121 8.60 19.91 -15.82
N GLU A 122 9.77 19.76 -15.21
CA GLU A 122 10.96 19.16 -15.84
C GLU A 122 10.77 17.66 -16.11
N PHE A 123 10.21 16.90 -15.16
CA PHE A 123 9.90 15.48 -15.35
C PHE A 123 8.94 15.23 -16.52
N GLY A 124 7.85 16.02 -16.61
CA GLY A 124 6.87 15.91 -17.71
C GLY A 124 7.45 16.24 -19.08
N LYS A 125 8.34 17.24 -19.18
CA LYS A 125 9.06 17.56 -20.42
C LYS A 125 9.94 16.41 -20.92
N GLY A 126 10.58 15.67 -20.00
CA GLY A 126 11.42 14.52 -20.32
C GLY A 126 10.67 13.32 -20.92
N LEU A 127 9.38 13.15 -20.56
CA LEU A 127 8.52 12.10 -21.15
C LEU A 127 8.11 12.43 -22.59
N ILE A 128 7.74 13.69 -22.88
CA ILE A 128 7.25 14.12 -24.21
C ILE A 128 8.36 14.11 -25.28
N SER A 129 9.60 14.44 -24.93
CA SER A 129 10.72 14.44 -25.90
C SER A 129 11.10 13.05 -26.42
N SER A 130 10.73 11.99 -25.69
CA SER A 130 11.12 10.60 -26.01
C SER A 130 10.40 10.02 -27.25
N GLU A 131 9.18 10.48 -27.56
CA GLU A 131 8.39 9.96 -28.71
C GLU A 131 9.00 10.35 -30.07
N LEU A 132 9.65 11.52 -30.18
CA LEU A 132 10.25 12.01 -31.43
C LEU A 132 11.60 11.32 -31.76
N GLY A 133 12.26 10.69 -30.79
CA GLY A 133 13.54 10.00 -30.96
C GLY A 133 13.44 8.59 -31.55
N VAL A 134 12.32 7.90 -31.32
CA VAL A 134 12.09 6.49 -31.69
C VAL A 134 12.05 6.27 -33.20
N ALA A 135 11.49 7.21 -33.97
CA ALA A 135 11.40 7.10 -35.43
C ALA A 135 12.77 7.22 -36.14
N LYS A 136 13.71 8.01 -35.59
CA LYS A 136 15.04 8.22 -36.19
C LYS A 136 16.04 7.11 -35.87
N ALA A 137 15.95 6.48 -34.70
CA ALA A 137 16.85 5.41 -34.30
C ALA A 137 16.60 4.09 -35.07
N THR A 138 15.34 3.80 -35.39
CA THR A 138 14.90 2.57 -36.07
C THR A 138 15.44 2.45 -37.51
N VAL A 139 15.58 3.58 -38.22
CA VAL A 139 16.14 3.62 -39.59
C VAL A 139 17.67 3.46 -39.61
N GLY A 140 18.37 3.84 -38.53
CA GLY A 140 19.83 3.69 -38.41
C GLY A 140 20.28 2.24 -38.17
N THR A 141 19.49 1.47 -37.41
CA THR A 141 19.82 0.09 -37.01
C THR A 141 19.60 -0.92 -38.15
N ALA A 142 18.55 -0.75 -38.95
CA ALA A 142 18.30 -1.59 -40.14
C ALA A 142 19.42 -1.47 -41.19
N LYS A 143 19.99 -0.27 -41.34
CA LYS A 143 21.10 -0.02 -42.27
C LYS A 143 22.41 -0.67 -41.80
N ALA A 144 22.67 -0.67 -40.49
CA ALA A 144 23.84 -1.33 -39.88
C ALA A 144 23.76 -2.88 -39.93
N ALA A 145 22.56 -3.45 -39.81
CA ALA A 145 22.34 -4.90 -39.94
C ALA A 145 22.59 -5.40 -41.37
N THR A 146 22.23 -4.59 -42.37
CA THR A 146 22.48 -4.89 -43.79
C THR A 146 23.97 -4.82 -44.15
N GLU A 147 24.74 -3.94 -43.50
CA GLU A 147 26.20 -3.81 -43.70
C GLU A 147 27.02 -4.92 -43.06
N LEU A 148 26.46 -5.65 -42.11
CA LEU A 148 27.09 -6.76 -41.39
C LEU A 148 27.10 -8.06 -42.22
N MET A 149 26.09 -8.25 -43.07
CA MET A 149 25.95 -9.37 -44.02
C MET A 149 27.08 -9.42 -45.06
N ARG A 150 27.78 -8.30 -45.29
CA ARG A 150 28.96 -8.19 -46.19
C ARG A 150 30.21 -8.94 -45.70
N LYS A 151 30.24 -9.45 -44.47
CA LYS A 151 31.36 -10.27 -43.96
C LYS A 151 31.31 -11.73 -44.42
N ILE A 152 30.26 -12.11 -45.15
CA ILE A 152 30.11 -13.44 -45.74
C ILE A 152 30.80 -13.43 -47.12
N PRO A 153 31.81 -14.29 -47.37
CA PRO A 153 32.63 -14.24 -48.59
C PRO A 153 31.84 -14.30 -49.90
N ALA A 154 30.68 -14.96 -49.91
CA ALA A 154 29.81 -15.07 -51.09
C ALA A 154 29.06 -13.75 -51.41
N ILE A 155 28.82 -12.90 -50.41
CA ILE A 155 28.11 -11.61 -50.53
C ILE A 155 29.10 -10.46 -50.81
N ASP A 156 30.36 -10.60 -50.36
CA ASP A 156 31.46 -9.65 -50.61
C ASP A 156 31.80 -9.51 -52.11
N ILE A 157 31.67 -10.59 -52.89
CA ILE A 157 31.93 -10.60 -54.35
C ILE A 157 30.91 -9.73 -55.11
N ALA A 158 29.63 -9.73 -54.70
CA ALA A 158 28.59 -8.91 -55.33
C ALA A 158 28.77 -7.40 -55.03
N TYR A 159 29.37 -7.05 -53.89
CA TYR A 159 29.44 -5.68 -53.40
C TYR A 159 30.74 -4.94 -53.71
N ARG A 160 31.84 -5.63 -54.02
CA ARG A 160 33.05 -5.02 -54.61
C ARG A 160 32.78 -4.37 -55.97
N GLY A 161 31.71 -4.80 -56.66
CA GLY A 161 31.19 -4.11 -57.85
C GLY A 161 30.57 -2.74 -57.53
N VAL A 162 29.99 -2.56 -56.35
CA VAL A 162 29.33 -1.32 -55.92
C VAL A 162 30.33 -0.29 -55.37
N GLU A 163 31.39 -0.73 -54.67
CA GLU A 163 32.45 0.19 -54.20
C GLU A 163 33.20 0.87 -55.36
N LYS A 164 33.33 0.18 -56.50
CA LYS A 164 33.86 0.75 -57.75
C LYS A 164 32.96 1.85 -58.35
N ILE A 165 31.69 1.89 -57.95
CA ILE A 165 30.67 2.85 -58.42
C ILE A 165 30.50 4.02 -57.43
N THR A 166 30.68 3.82 -56.12
CA THR A 166 30.34 4.82 -55.09
C THR A 166 31.50 5.57 -54.43
N GLY A 167 32.75 5.09 -54.55
CA GLY A 167 33.96 5.86 -54.23
C GLY A 167 34.23 6.25 -52.76
N LYS A 168 33.58 5.64 -51.76
CA LYS A 168 33.79 5.94 -50.32
C LYS A 168 34.30 4.72 -49.55
N THR A 169 35.14 4.93 -48.54
CA THR A 169 35.87 3.82 -47.87
C THR A 169 35.28 3.42 -46.51
N PHE A 170 35.30 2.12 -46.22
CA PHE A 170 34.79 1.47 -44.99
C PHE A 170 35.30 2.08 -43.66
N LYS A 171 36.51 2.65 -43.64
CA LYS A 171 37.07 3.30 -42.44
C LYS A 171 36.34 4.60 -42.06
N GLU A 172 35.78 5.32 -43.03
CA GLU A 172 35.09 6.59 -42.80
C GLU A 172 33.71 6.38 -42.14
N GLU A 173 33.03 5.28 -42.46
CA GLU A 173 31.72 4.96 -41.88
C GLU A 173 31.81 4.32 -40.49
N GLN A 174 32.88 3.54 -40.23
CA GLN A 174 33.15 2.98 -38.91
C GLN A 174 33.41 4.08 -37.86
N ALA A 175 34.07 5.18 -38.26
CA ALA A 175 34.25 6.36 -37.42
C ALA A 175 32.91 7.07 -37.12
N LYS A 176 32.01 7.12 -38.10
CA LYS A 176 30.68 7.74 -37.99
C LYS A 176 29.75 6.97 -37.04
N MET A 177 29.83 5.63 -37.04
CA MET A 177 29.05 4.79 -36.13
C MET A 177 29.51 4.88 -34.66
N LYS A 178 30.84 4.92 -34.43
CA LYS A 178 31.39 5.19 -33.08
C LYS A 178 30.96 6.56 -32.54
N ALA A 179 30.91 7.57 -33.40
CA ALA A 179 30.40 8.89 -33.05
C ALA A 179 28.91 8.86 -32.66
N ASN A 180 28.08 8.07 -33.35
CA ASN A 180 26.66 7.94 -33.03
C ASN A 180 26.42 7.25 -31.66
N ILE A 181 27.18 6.21 -31.32
CA ILE A 181 27.06 5.51 -30.02
C ILE A 181 27.47 6.43 -28.86
N ALA A 182 28.58 7.16 -29.02
CA ALA A 182 29.00 8.17 -28.05
C ALA A 182 27.93 9.27 -27.88
N SER A 183 27.29 9.71 -28.98
CA SER A 183 26.23 10.74 -28.96
C SER A 183 24.94 10.31 -28.26
N VAL A 184 24.72 9.00 -28.04
CA VAL A 184 23.55 8.46 -27.32
C VAL A 184 23.87 8.26 -25.85
N GLN A 185 25.09 7.81 -25.51
CA GLN A 185 25.55 7.79 -24.11
C GLN A 185 25.58 9.19 -23.50
N GLU A 186 25.93 10.22 -24.27
CA GLU A 186 25.83 11.63 -23.86
C GLU A 186 24.39 12.07 -23.55
N ARG A 187 23.35 11.42 -24.11
CA ARG A 187 21.93 11.75 -23.84
C ARG A 187 21.40 11.19 -22.52
N PHE A 188 22.06 10.18 -21.95
CA PHE A 188 21.74 9.61 -20.64
C PHE A 188 22.55 10.24 -19.49
N ALA A 189 23.54 11.08 -19.80
CA ALA A 189 24.22 11.91 -18.81
C ALA A 189 23.23 12.96 -18.25
N MET A 190 23.33 13.30 -16.96
CA MET A 190 22.58 14.46 -16.44
C MET A 190 23.09 15.72 -17.15
N THR A 191 22.19 16.37 -17.89
CA THR A 191 22.38 17.74 -18.41
C THR A 191 21.97 18.76 -17.33
N HIS A 192 22.19 20.05 -17.59
CA HIS A 192 21.79 21.15 -16.70
C HIS A 192 20.27 21.25 -16.41
N ASP A 193 19.42 20.41 -17.02
CA ASP A 193 17.95 20.48 -16.95
C ASP A 193 17.33 19.87 -15.66
N GLY A 194 18.14 19.60 -14.63
CA GLY A 194 17.66 19.11 -13.33
C GLY A 194 17.35 17.61 -13.25
N THR A 195 17.28 17.10 -12.03
CA THR A 195 17.13 15.66 -11.72
C THR A 195 15.75 15.09 -12.11
N GLY A 196 14.72 15.94 -12.17
CA GLY A 196 13.37 15.58 -12.59
C GLY A 196 13.29 15.22 -14.08
N ALA A 197 13.84 16.07 -14.96
CA ALA A 197 13.89 15.80 -16.39
C ALA A 197 14.70 14.54 -16.73
N TRP A 198 15.82 14.32 -16.03
CA TRP A 198 16.62 13.11 -16.16
C TRP A 198 15.83 11.83 -15.81
N ALA A 199 15.10 11.83 -14.69
CA ALA A 199 14.28 10.67 -14.30
C ALA A 199 13.13 10.40 -15.31
N GLY A 200 12.50 11.44 -15.85
CA GLY A 200 11.47 11.32 -16.88
C GLY A 200 12.00 10.73 -18.19
N ARG A 201 13.16 11.21 -18.66
CA ARG A 201 13.86 10.67 -19.85
C ARG A 201 14.28 9.21 -19.67
N VAL A 202 14.87 8.87 -18.52
CA VAL A 202 15.28 7.49 -18.22
C VAL A 202 14.07 6.55 -18.24
N ILE A 203 12.91 6.95 -17.70
CA ILE A 203 11.71 6.09 -17.69
C ILE A 203 11.09 5.97 -19.09
N GLY A 204 10.99 7.07 -19.85
CA GLY A 204 10.41 7.08 -21.20
C GLY A 204 11.28 6.37 -22.24
N GLU A 205 12.61 6.49 -22.15
CA GLU A 205 13.54 5.95 -23.15
C GLU A 205 14.07 4.55 -22.80
N ALA A 206 14.10 4.15 -21.51
CA ALA A 206 14.62 2.84 -21.13
C ALA A 206 13.75 1.67 -21.63
N ILE A 207 12.42 1.82 -21.70
CA ILE A 207 11.53 0.72 -22.11
C ILE A 207 11.74 0.36 -23.61
N PRO A 208 11.73 1.31 -24.56
CA PRO A 208 12.06 1.03 -25.96
C PRO A 208 13.55 0.70 -26.19
N TYR A 209 14.47 1.30 -25.41
CA TYR A 209 15.90 1.04 -25.54
C TYR A 209 16.31 -0.33 -25.01
N MET A 210 15.71 -0.84 -23.93
CA MET A 210 15.97 -2.21 -23.44
C MET A 210 15.59 -3.26 -24.49
N ALA A 211 14.51 -3.03 -25.25
CA ALA A 211 14.16 -3.87 -26.40
C ALA A 211 15.21 -3.80 -27.53
N ASN A 212 15.82 -2.62 -27.77
CA ASN A 212 16.83 -2.42 -28.81
C ASN A 212 18.27 -2.82 -28.41
N ALA A 213 18.64 -2.71 -27.13
CA ALA A 213 19.96 -3.07 -26.61
C ALA A 213 20.14 -4.59 -26.49
N MET A 214 19.04 -5.34 -26.28
CA MET A 214 19.03 -6.80 -26.40
C MET A 214 19.29 -7.26 -27.85
N ALA A 215 19.05 -6.41 -28.84
CA ALA A 215 19.26 -6.70 -30.27
C ALA A 215 20.66 -6.31 -30.82
N GLY A 216 21.55 -5.65 -30.05
CA GLY A 216 22.64 -4.84 -30.62
C GLY A 216 24.12 -5.12 -30.23
N GLY A 217 24.49 -6.22 -29.57
CA GLY A 217 25.87 -6.42 -29.05
C GLY A 217 26.82 -7.31 -29.91
N TYR A 218 28.09 -6.92 -30.08
CA TYR A 218 29.21 -7.70 -30.69
C TYR A 218 30.46 -7.65 -29.76
N ALA A 219 31.42 -8.59 -29.71
CA ALA A 219 31.76 -9.78 -30.52
C ALA A 219 32.51 -10.88 -29.71
N VAL A 220 32.36 -12.13 -30.20
CA VAL A 220 33.05 -13.40 -29.90
C VAL A 220 32.73 -14.08 -28.56
N GLY A 221 31.72 -14.95 -28.61
CA GLY A 221 31.22 -15.74 -27.47
C GLY A 221 29.72 -16.06 -27.66
N PRO A 222 29.00 -16.46 -26.60
CA PRO A 222 27.56 -16.80 -26.60
C PRO A 222 26.63 -15.81 -27.35
N VAL A 223 27.11 -14.59 -27.54
CA VAL A 223 26.55 -13.50 -28.35
C VAL A 223 26.32 -13.88 -29.83
N GLY A 224 27.13 -14.77 -30.41
CA GLY A 224 26.98 -15.21 -31.82
C GLY A 224 25.73 -16.06 -32.05
N ALA A 225 25.35 -16.91 -31.10
CA ALA A 225 24.15 -17.72 -31.18
C ALA A 225 22.88 -16.91 -30.82
N ALA A 226 22.99 -16.00 -29.85
CA ALA A 226 21.93 -15.03 -29.57
C ALA A 226 21.58 -14.19 -30.81
N ALA A 227 22.58 -13.78 -31.59
CA ALA A 227 22.36 -13.08 -32.85
C ALA A 227 21.69 -13.97 -33.91
N VAL A 228 22.05 -15.26 -33.99
CA VAL A 228 21.41 -16.22 -34.91
C VAL A 228 19.95 -16.46 -34.53
N GLY A 229 19.65 -16.73 -33.26
CA GLY A 229 18.28 -16.89 -32.75
C GLY A 229 17.43 -15.61 -32.88
N PHE A 230 18.03 -14.42 -32.70
CA PHE A 230 17.36 -13.15 -32.98
C PHE A 230 17.01 -12.99 -34.46
N THR A 231 17.97 -13.27 -35.34
CA THR A 231 17.82 -12.99 -36.77
C THR A 231 16.88 -14.01 -37.41
N ILE A 232 17.01 -15.30 -37.13
CA ILE A 232 16.18 -16.33 -37.78
C ILE A 232 14.72 -16.23 -37.30
N GLU A 233 14.50 -16.24 -35.98
CA GLU A 233 13.13 -16.27 -35.44
C GLU A 233 12.47 -14.90 -35.44
N GLY A 234 13.27 -13.83 -35.34
CA GLY A 234 12.78 -12.47 -35.58
C GLY A 234 12.35 -12.30 -37.04
N ASP A 235 13.17 -12.72 -38.00
CA ASP A 235 12.86 -12.52 -39.44
C ASP A 235 11.70 -13.41 -39.87
N ASN A 236 11.59 -14.63 -39.33
CA ASN A 236 10.41 -15.47 -39.52
C ASN A 236 9.13 -14.80 -38.97
N ALA A 237 9.20 -14.16 -37.79
CA ALA A 237 8.06 -13.43 -37.22
C ALA A 237 7.73 -12.15 -38.01
N TYR A 238 8.75 -11.46 -38.53
CA TYR A 238 8.61 -10.31 -39.42
C TYR A 238 7.93 -10.70 -40.73
N ASP A 239 8.46 -11.72 -41.40
CA ASP A 239 7.95 -12.20 -42.68
C ASP A 239 6.55 -12.78 -42.53
N ALA A 240 6.26 -13.50 -41.43
CA ALA A 240 4.91 -13.96 -41.11
C ALA A 240 3.93 -12.79 -40.87
N ALA A 241 4.37 -11.71 -40.21
CA ALA A 241 3.54 -10.53 -40.01
C ALA A 241 3.30 -9.75 -41.32
N ILE A 242 4.32 -9.58 -42.15
CA ILE A 242 4.16 -8.94 -43.48
C ILE A 242 3.26 -9.79 -44.39
N THR A 243 3.42 -11.11 -44.38
CA THR A 243 2.68 -12.03 -45.24
C THR A 243 1.18 -12.05 -44.93
N THR A 244 0.76 -11.80 -43.68
CA THR A 244 -0.66 -11.70 -43.32
C THR A 244 -1.21 -10.26 -43.38
N GLY A 245 -0.43 -9.32 -43.91
CA GLY A 245 -0.86 -7.94 -44.17
C GLY A 245 -0.64 -6.97 -43.01
N ALA A 246 0.19 -7.29 -42.03
CA ALA A 246 0.54 -6.35 -40.98
C ALA A 246 1.32 -5.15 -41.54
N PRO A 247 1.06 -3.92 -41.08
CA PRO A 247 1.87 -2.77 -41.45
C PRO A 247 3.34 -2.98 -41.04
N GLU A 248 4.28 -2.50 -41.85
CA GLU A 248 5.73 -2.63 -41.64
C GLU A 248 6.19 -2.34 -40.20
N GLY A 249 5.68 -1.26 -39.59
CA GLY A 249 6.03 -0.90 -38.21
C GLY A 249 5.51 -1.89 -37.15
N GLN A 250 4.46 -2.65 -37.44
CA GLN A 250 3.96 -3.73 -36.60
C GLN A 250 4.77 -5.02 -36.80
N ALA A 251 5.07 -5.39 -38.04
CA ALA A 251 5.94 -6.52 -38.34
C ALA A 251 7.33 -6.38 -37.69
N GLN A 252 7.93 -5.18 -37.74
CA GLN A 252 9.20 -4.89 -37.07
C GLN A 252 9.11 -4.99 -35.54
N ARG A 253 7.94 -4.73 -34.93
CA ARG A 253 7.74 -4.93 -33.48
C ARG A 253 7.63 -6.40 -33.13
N GLU A 254 6.92 -7.20 -33.94
CA GLU A 254 6.85 -8.65 -33.77
C GLU A 254 8.24 -9.31 -33.95
N ARG A 255 9.01 -8.87 -34.96
CA ARG A 255 10.41 -9.24 -35.18
C ARG A 255 11.27 -9.10 -33.93
N VAL A 256 11.25 -7.90 -33.33
CA VAL A 256 12.10 -7.56 -32.18
C VAL A 256 11.68 -8.34 -30.95
N ILE A 257 10.38 -8.54 -30.72
CA ILE A 257 9.88 -9.26 -29.55
C ILE A 257 10.22 -10.75 -29.64
N VAL A 258 9.89 -11.40 -30.76
CA VAL A 258 10.14 -12.84 -30.97
C VAL A 258 11.64 -13.12 -31.02
N GLY A 259 12.39 -12.32 -31.80
CA GLY A 259 13.83 -12.44 -31.91
C GLY A 259 14.55 -12.25 -30.56
N SER A 260 14.17 -11.25 -29.76
CA SER A 260 14.83 -10.98 -28.47
C SER A 260 14.65 -12.11 -27.45
N ILE A 261 13.48 -12.76 -27.46
CA ILE A 261 13.16 -13.85 -26.52
C ILE A 261 13.93 -15.11 -26.92
N ASN A 262 13.96 -15.48 -28.20
CA ASN A 262 14.70 -16.65 -28.67
C ASN A 262 16.22 -16.45 -28.57
N ALA A 263 16.72 -15.24 -28.81
CA ALA A 263 18.11 -14.87 -28.57
C ALA A 263 18.55 -15.07 -27.11
N ALA A 264 17.69 -14.70 -26.16
CA ALA A 264 17.97 -14.88 -24.73
C ALA A 264 18.01 -16.37 -24.34
N ILE A 265 17.18 -17.21 -24.96
CA ILE A 265 17.14 -18.66 -24.73
C ILE A 265 18.43 -19.33 -25.24
N GLU A 266 18.88 -19.02 -26.46
CA GLU A 266 20.11 -19.60 -27.03
C GLU A 266 21.38 -19.13 -26.32
N ALA A 267 21.43 -17.87 -25.88
CA ALA A 267 22.54 -17.34 -25.09
C ALA A 267 22.75 -18.12 -23.77
N LEU A 268 21.65 -18.58 -23.16
CA LEU A 268 21.66 -19.33 -21.90
C LEU A 268 22.15 -20.78 -22.05
N GLN A 269 21.96 -21.40 -23.22
CA GLN A 269 22.38 -22.78 -23.51
C GLN A 269 23.91 -22.88 -23.73
N ILE A 270 24.52 -22.01 -24.54
CA ILE A 270 25.96 -22.04 -24.84
C ILE A 270 26.83 -21.57 -23.67
N GLY A 271 26.31 -20.66 -22.84
CA GLY A 271 26.98 -20.24 -21.60
C GLY A 271 27.28 -21.37 -20.61
N ARG A 272 26.57 -22.52 -20.73
CA ARG A 272 26.83 -23.73 -19.94
C ARG A 272 27.85 -24.66 -20.59
N LEU A 273 27.85 -24.81 -21.92
CA LEU A 273 28.79 -25.70 -22.63
C LEU A 273 30.24 -25.17 -22.56
N MET A 274 30.42 -23.85 -22.63
CA MET A 274 31.74 -23.20 -22.61
C MET A 274 32.41 -23.19 -21.22
N LYS A 275 31.63 -23.25 -20.12
CA LYS A 275 32.16 -23.29 -18.75
C LYS A 275 32.71 -24.66 -18.33
N PHE A 276 32.43 -25.73 -19.09
CA PHE A 276 32.94 -27.08 -18.80
C PHE A 276 34.31 -27.38 -19.43
N HIS A 277 34.74 -26.63 -20.45
CA HIS A 277 35.99 -26.89 -21.15
C HIS A 277 37.21 -26.14 -20.57
N GLN A 278 36.99 -25.06 -19.80
CA GLN A 278 38.07 -24.18 -19.31
C GLN A 278 38.54 -24.43 -17.87
N ALA A 279 37.91 -25.33 -17.11
CA ALA A 279 38.36 -25.70 -15.75
C ALA A 279 39.21 -26.98 -15.79
N GLY A 280 40.54 -26.82 -15.74
CA GLY A 280 41.49 -27.94 -15.77
C GLY A 280 41.26 -29.00 -14.67
N LYS A 281 41.54 -30.27 -15.01
CA LYS A 281 41.26 -31.50 -14.23
C LYS A 281 41.72 -31.52 -12.75
N HIS A 282 42.55 -30.57 -12.29
CA HIS A 282 43.02 -30.50 -10.91
C HIS A 282 42.16 -29.67 -9.95
N SER A 283 41.39 -28.68 -10.42
CA SER A 283 40.47 -27.92 -9.55
C SER A 283 39.24 -28.76 -9.15
N ILE A 284 38.84 -29.67 -10.03
CA ILE A 284 37.74 -30.62 -9.83
C ILE A 284 38.08 -31.64 -8.74
N LYS A 285 39.32 -32.13 -8.66
CA LYS A 285 39.72 -33.06 -7.59
C LYS A 285 39.74 -32.37 -6.22
N GLY A 286 40.23 -31.14 -6.11
CA GLY A 286 40.22 -30.37 -4.85
C GLY A 286 38.82 -30.00 -4.36
N PHE A 287 37.94 -29.57 -5.28
CA PHE A 287 36.55 -29.26 -4.98
C PHE A 287 35.74 -30.52 -4.61
N ILE A 288 35.93 -31.63 -5.33
CA ILE A 288 35.30 -32.91 -5.02
C ILE A 288 35.82 -33.47 -3.70
N GLN A 289 37.10 -33.31 -3.35
CA GLN A 289 37.63 -33.78 -2.07
C GLN A 289 37.12 -32.94 -0.90
N LEU A 290 37.04 -31.61 -1.05
CA LEU A 290 36.56 -30.70 -0.01
C LEU A 290 35.03 -30.82 0.21
N VAL A 291 34.27 -31.13 -0.84
CA VAL A 291 32.85 -31.51 -0.77
C VAL A 291 32.69 -32.92 -0.20
N LYS A 292 33.52 -33.89 -0.57
CA LYS A 292 33.48 -35.25 -0.01
C LYS A 292 33.79 -35.24 1.49
N ASP A 293 34.85 -34.57 1.94
CA ASP A 293 35.32 -34.68 3.33
C ASP A 293 34.42 -33.94 4.34
N LYS A 294 33.73 -32.87 3.92
CA LYS A 294 32.74 -32.18 4.76
C LYS A 294 31.33 -32.76 4.67
N ALA A 295 30.96 -33.37 3.54
CA ALA A 295 29.63 -33.95 3.37
C ALA A 295 29.55 -35.42 3.82
N TYR A 296 30.65 -36.20 3.78
CA TYR A 296 30.66 -37.60 4.24
C TYR A 296 30.43 -37.77 5.74
N LYS A 297 30.89 -36.83 6.58
CA LYS A 297 30.71 -36.92 8.04
C LYS A 297 29.28 -36.57 8.51
N GLN A 298 28.47 -35.94 7.66
CA GLN A 298 27.07 -35.61 7.96
C GLN A 298 26.06 -36.50 7.21
N MET A 299 26.45 -37.19 6.14
CA MET A 299 25.51 -37.97 5.30
C MET A 299 25.24 -39.42 5.74
N PHE A 300 25.87 -39.94 6.79
CA PHE A 300 25.68 -41.36 7.18
C PHE A 300 24.58 -41.64 8.22
N THR A 301 23.60 -40.74 8.44
CA THR A 301 22.51 -40.99 9.40
C THR A 301 21.08 -40.98 8.84
N THR A 302 20.80 -40.67 7.57
CA THR A 302 19.45 -40.96 7.01
C THR A 302 19.44 -41.04 5.47
N GLY A 303 18.99 -42.18 4.94
CA GLY A 303 19.11 -42.59 3.54
C GLY A 303 18.14 -41.96 2.54
N LYS A 304 18.71 -41.62 1.37
CA LYS A 304 18.28 -41.85 -0.04
C LYS A 304 16.77 -41.93 -0.36
N GLN A 305 16.23 -40.84 -0.94
CA GLN A 305 15.54 -40.80 -2.26
C GLN A 305 14.82 -39.45 -2.45
N PHE A 306 15.53 -38.43 -2.96
CA PHE A 306 15.03 -37.37 -3.86
C PHE A 306 16.21 -36.44 -4.18
N GLY A 307 16.79 -36.57 -5.38
CA GLY A 307 17.93 -35.75 -5.82
C GLY A 307 17.47 -34.48 -6.53
N ALA A 308 18.16 -33.36 -6.27
CA ALA A 308 17.95 -32.07 -6.93
C ALA A 308 17.98 -32.14 -8.47
N ASP A 309 18.60 -33.18 -9.03
CA ASP A 309 18.77 -33.36 -10.47
C ASP A 309 17.45 -33.70 -11.21
N ILE A 310 16.51 -34.40 -10.57
CA ILE A 310 15.22 -34.75 -11.20
C ILE A 310 14.29 -33.52 -11.26
N LEU A 311 14.27 -32.70 -10.21
CA LEU A 311 13.50 -31.45 -10.18
C LEU A 311 14.06 -30.44 -11.20
N LYS A 312 15.38 -30.39 -11.34
CA LYS A 312 16.07 -29.54 -12.32
C LYS A 312 15.74 -29.94 -13.76
N LEU A 313 15.90 -31.21 -14.12
CA LEU A 313 15.58 -31.74 -15.47
C LEU A 313 14.11 -31.55 -15.86
N SER A 314 13.17 -31.73 -14.91
CA SER A 314 11.73 -31.56 -15.18
C SER A 314 11.31 -30.10 -15.38
N ILE A 315 12.03 -29.14 -14.79
CA ILE A 315 11.78 -27.69 -14.96
C ILE A 315 12.46 -27.19 -16.24
N GLU A 316 13.63 -27.73 -16.58
CA GLU A 316 14.39 -27.37 -17.78
C GLU A 316 13.61 -27.74 -19.07
N ASN A 317 13.16 -28.99 -19.20
CA ASN A 317 12.46 -29.45 -20.41
C ASN A 317 11.05 -28.86 -20.56
N ALA A 318 10.37 -28.55 -19.45
CA ALA A 318 9.03 -27.94 -19.47
C ALA A 318 9.05 -26.44 -19.85
N ILE A 319 10.17 -25.75 -19.63
CA ILE A 319 10.36 -24.34 -20.01
C ILE A 319 10.79 -24.24 -21.48
N GLU A 320 11.60 -25.17 -21.95
CA GLU A 320 12.20 -25.14 -23.30
C GLU A 320 11.17 -25.35 -24.42
N GLY A 321 10.46 -26.49 -24.44
CA GLY A 321 9.47 -26.80 -25.49
C GLY A 321 8.25 -25.87 -25.48
N PHE A 322 7.84 -25.40 -24.30
CA PHE A 322 6.68 -24.50 -24.19
C PHE A 322 7.00 -23.05 -24.58
N SER A 323 8.25 -22.59 -24.39
CA SER A 323 8.63 -21.19 -24.66
C SER A 323 8.89 -20.91 -26.14
N GLN A 324 9.46 -21.86 -26.89
CA GLN A 324 9.76 -21.67 -28.31
C GLN A 324 8.49 -21.62 -29.17
N GLU A 325 7.53 -22.53 -28.94
CA GLU A 325 6.30 -22.63 -29.74
C GLU A 325 5.17 -21.73 -29.20
N GLY A 326 5.15 -21.47 -27.89
CA GLY A 326 4.19 -20.55 -27.27
C GLY A 326 4.41 -19.08 -27.67
N VAL A 327 5.65 -18.69 -27.98
CA VAL A 327 6.01 -17.32 -28.40
C VAL A 327 5.68 -17.07 -29.87
N SER A 328 5.93 -18.05 -30.75
CA SER A 328 5.59 -17.94 -32.19
C SER A 328 4.08 -17.93 -32.46
N ILE A 329 3.26 -18.54 -31.57
CA ILE A 329 1.79 -18.51 -31.65
C ILE A 329 1.20 -17.31 -30.87
N GLY A 330 1.75 -17.00 -29.69
CA GLY A 330 1.17 -16.03 -28.76
C GLY A 330 1.37 -14.57 -29.15
N VAL A 331 2.49 -14.23 -29.79
CA VAL A 331 2.80 -12.84 -30.19
C VAL A 331 1.90 -12.38 -31.35
N PRO A 332 1.73 -13.14 -32.45
CA PRO A 332 0.73 -12.83 -33.49
C PRO A 332 -0.69 -12.71 -32.94
N ALA A 333 -1.11 -13.65 -32.09
CA ALA A 333 -2.45 -13.63 -31.49
C ALA A 333 -2.71 -12.38 -30.62
N LEU A 334 -1.70 -11.92 -29.89
CA LEU A 334 -1.79 -10.74 -29.01
C LEU A 334 -1.85 -9.43 -29.79
N PHE A 335 -1.12 -9.31 -30.90
CA PHE A 335 -1.00 -8.06 -31.66
C PHE A 335 -1.93 -7.98 -32.87
N ARG A 336 -2.39 -9.12 -33.41
CA ARG A 336 -3.21 -9.18 -34.63
C ARG A 336 -4.58 -9.84 -34.44
N GLY A 337 -4.81 -10.52 -33.31
CA GLY A 337 -6.05 -11.29 -33.10
C GLY A 337 -6.21 -12.48 -34.04
N GLU A 338 -5.12 -12.94 -34.64
CA GLU A 338 -5.09 -14.10 -35.53
C GLU A 338 -5.06 -15.38 -34.69
N TYR A 339 -6.19 -16.10 -34.68
CA TYR A 339 -6.30 -17.46 -34.15
C TYR A 339 -6.66 -18.40 -35.31
N PRO A 340 -6.37 -19.71 -35.21
CA PRO A 340 -7.03 -20.70 -36.06
C PRO A 340 -8.53 -20.48 -35.96
N LYS A 341 -9.22 -20.37 -37.09
CA LYS A 341 -10.67 -20.17 -37.15
C LYS A 341 -11.29 -21.31 -37.94
N LYS A 342 -12.49 -21.73 -37.54
CA LYS A 342 -13.33 -22.64 -38.31
C LYS A 342 -13.84 -21.92 -39.57
N GLU A 343 -14.42 -22.66 -40.50
CA GLU A 343 -15.01 -22.09 -41.74
C GLU A 343 -16.06 -20.99 -41.46
N ASP A 344 -16.69 -21.02 -40.28
CA ASP A 344 -17.66 -20.01 -39.83
C ASP A 344 -17.03 -18.74 -39.20
N GLY A 345 -15.70 -18.65 -39.17
CA GLY A 345 -14.95 -17.51 -38.63
C GLY A 345 -14.80 -17.51 -37.10
N THR A 346 -15.37 -18.49 -36.39
CA THR A 346 -15.17 -18.65 -34.94
C THR A 346 -13.83 -19.31 -34.64
N ILE A 347 -13.26 -19.04 -33.45
CA ILE A 347 -11.94 -19.56 -33.07
C ILE A 347 -11.98 -21.09 -32.97
N ASP A 348 -11.12 -21.76 -33.72
CA ASP A 348 -10.91 -23.20 -33.65
C ASP A 348 -9.98 -23.55 -32.49
N TYR A 349 -10.56 -23.61 -31.29
CA TYR A 349 -9.87 -23.99 -30.07
C TYR A 349 -9.32 -25.43 -30.12
N TRP A 350 -9.83 -26.29 -31.02
CA TRP A 350 -9.31 -27.65 -31.20
C TRP A 350 -8.00 -27.62 -32.00
N ALA A 351 -7.97 -26.94 -33.14
CA ALA A 351 -6.73 -26.75 -33.93
C ALA A 351 -5.65 -25.98 -33.15
N LEU A 352 -6.05 -25.00 -32.32
CA LEU A 352 -5.14 -24.31 -31.41
C LEU A 352 -4.60 -25.23 -30.31
N GLY A 353 -5.44 -26.14 -29.79
CA GLY A 353 -5.07 -27.13 -28.78
C GLY A 353 -4.21 -28.27 -29.33
N GLU A 354 -4.42 -28.67 -30.59
CA GLU A 354 -3.69 -29.72 -31.29
C GLU A 354 -2.25 -29.26 -31.59
N ARG A 355 -2.08 -28.02 -32.09
CA ARG A 355 -0.75 -27.39 -32.28
C ARG A 355 0.02 -27.20 -30.98
N LEU A 356 -0.67 -26.87 -29.88
CA LEU A 356 -0.05 -26.78 -28.55
C LEU A 356 0.17 -28.15 -27.89
N GLY A 357 -0.52 -29.18 -28.36
CA GLY A 357 -0.46 -30.57 -27.86
C GLY A 357 0.65 -31.39 -28.51
N GLU A 358 0.91 -31.19 -29.80
CA GLU A 358 2.03 -31.80 -30.52
C GLU A 358 3.39 -31.36 -29.94
N ALA A 359 3.51 -30.09 -29.54
CA ALA A 359 4.64 -29.52 -28.79
C ALA A 359 4.93 -30.20 -27.44
N ALA A 360 3.91 -30.77 -26.80
CA ALA A 360 3.99 -31.36 -25.47
C ALA A 360 4.29 -32.87 -25.48
N LEU A 361 4.15 -33.54 -26.64
CA LEU A 361 4.26 -35.00 -26.78
C LEU A 361 5.53 -35.50 -27.48
N ALA A 362 6.36 -34.60 -28.03
CA ALA A 362 7.55 -35.00 -28.77
C ALA A 362 8.76 -35.41 -27.90
N GLU A 363 8.83 -35.07 -26.60
CA GLU A 363 9.96 -35.46 -25.74
C GLU A 363 9.52 -35.85 -24.31
N GLY A 364 9.09 -37.10 -24.13
CA GLY A 364 8.96 -37.70 -22.80
C GLY A 364 7.99 -38.88 -22.68
N VAL A 365 8.48 -40.09 -23.00
CA VAL A 365 8.04 -41.44 -22.58
C VAL A 365 6.53 -41.66 -22.29
N ALA A 366 5.92 -42.44 -23.18
CA ALA A 366 4.61 -43.07 -23.01
C ALA A 366 4.52 -44.00 -21.78
N GLY A 367 3.37 -44.01 -21.11
CA GLY A 367 2.92 -45.17 -20.34
C GLY A 367 1.97 -44.87 -19.18
N GLY A 368 0.65 -44.90 -19.44
CA GLY A 368 -0.30 -45.48 -18.49
C GLY A 368 -1.33 -44.54 -17.84
N VAL A 369 -2.58 -44.68 -18.32
CA VAL A 369 -3.86 -44.41 -17.65
C VAL A 369 -4.30 -42.95 -17.61
N LEU A 370 -5.25 -42.60 -18.49
CA LEU A 370 -6.55 -42.05 -18.11
C LEU A 370 -7.46 -41.98 -19.35
N GLY A 371 -8.41 -42.92 -19.41
CA GLY A 371 -9.58 -42.81 -20.26
C GLY A 371 -10.68 -41.99 -19.60
N THR A 372 -11.67 -41.67 -20.44
CA THR A 372 -13.00 -41.08 -20.16
C THR A 372 -13.07 -39.56 -20.03
N GLY A 373 -13.61 -38.97 -21.09
CA GLY A 373 -13.92 -37.55 -21.22
C GLY A 373 -15.16 -37.12 -20.44
N GLY A 374 -15.21 -35.83 -20.15
CA GLY A 374 -16.37 -35.12 -19.63
C GLY A 374 -16.43 -33.74 -20.28
N ARG A 375 -17.42 -33.55 -21.15
CA ARG A 375 -17.78 -32.27 -21.78
C ARG A 375 -18.16 -31.24 -20.70
N VAL A 376 -17.60 -30.04 -20.75
CA VAL A 376 -18.11 -28.87 -20.01
C VAL A 376 -18.81 -27.95 -21.02
N GLN A 377 -20.13 -27.91 -20.93
CA GLN A 377 -21.02 -27.03 -21.65
C GLN A 377 -21.15 -25.74 -20.82
N MET A 378 -20.67 -24.59 -21.33
CA MET A 378 -20.93 -23.31 -20.69
C MET A 378 -22.31 -22.80 -21.12
N SER A 379 -23.27 -22.79 -20.20
CA SER A 379 -24.56 -22.10 -20.37
C SER A 379 -24.53 -20.79 -19.60
N THR A 380 -24.74 -19.67 -20.30
CA THR A 380 -25.18 -18.40 -19.72
C THR A 380 -26.60 -18.59 -19.18
N LYS A 381 -26.78 -18.57 -17.86
CA LYS A 381 -28.13 -18.51 -17.24
C LYS A 381 -28.37 -17.08 -16.78
N ALA A 382 -29.40 -16.45 -17.36
CA ALA A 382 -30.00 -15.23 -16.85
C ALA A 382 -30.57 -15.49 -15.44
N VAL A 383 -30.31 -14.59 -14.50
CA VAL A 383 -30.81 -14.63 -13.14
C VAL A 383 -32.19 -13.98 -13.11
N SER A 384 -33.21 -14.79 -12.86
CA SER A 384 -34.56 -14.39 -12.43
C SER A 384 -35.28 -15.65 -11.95
N GLU A 385 -35.01 -16.07 -10.72
CA GLU A 385 -35.84 -17.07 -10.02
C GLU A 385 -36.25 -16.47 -8.67
N SER A 386 -37.57 -16.42 -8.45
CA SER A 386 -38.28 -15.82 -7.33
C SER A 386 -37.87 -16.42 -5.97
N ILE A 387 -37.62 -15.56 -5.00
CA ILE A 387 -37.32 -15.87 -3.59
C ILE A 387 -38.58 -16.46 -2.91
N PRO A 388 -38.47 -17.44 -2.00
CA PRO A 388 -39.64 -17.94 -1.26
C PRO A 388 -40.31 -16.84 -0.42
N GLU A 389 -41.64 -16.76 -0.49
CA GLU A 389 -42.45 -16.09 0.53
C GLU A 389 -42.17 -16.76 1.89
N ALA A 390 -41.97 -15.98 2.94
CA ALA A 390 -41.78 -16.54 4.29
C ALA A 390 -43.05 -17.30 4.67
N VAL A 391 -42.91 -18.55 5.12
CA VAL A 391 -44.06 -19.48 5.21
C VAL A 391 -44.73 -19.44 6.59
N ASP A 392 -44.10 -18.82 7.59
CA ASP A 392 -44.69 -18.62 8.92
C ASP A 392 -44.17 -17.38 9.69
N GLU A 393 -44.88 -17.04 10.77
CA GLU A 393 -44.60 -15.90 11.65
C GLU A 393 -43.25 -16.00 12.39
N LEU A 394 -42.76 -17.21 12.63
CA LEU A 394 -41.48 -17.45 13.31
C LEU A 394 -40.29 -17.06 12.40
N GLU A 395 -40.38 -17.39 11.11
CA GLU A 395 -39.42 -16.95 10.10
C GLU A 395 -39.41 -15.43 9.95
N LEU A 396 -40.59 -14.79 9.89
CA LEU A 396 -40.70 -13.34 9.84
C LEU A 396 -40.02 -12.69 11.06
N ASN A 397 -40.26 -13.22 12.27
CA ASN A 397 -39.61 -12.75 13.50
C ASN A 397 -38.10 -12.94 13.47
N MET A 398 -37.60 -14.07 12.97
CA MET A 398 -36.17 -14.33 12.85
C MET A 398 -35.49 -13.38 11.86
N PHE A 399 -36.09 -13.20 10.67
CA PHE A 399 -35.53 -12.32 9.64
C PHE A 399 -35.65 -10.84 10.00
N GLY A 400 -36.71 -10.44 10.71
CA GLY A 400 -36.89 -9.08 11.20
C GLY A 400 -35.84 -8.66 12.22
N HIS A 401 -35.08 -9.61 12.77
CA HIS A 401 -33.89 -9.34 13.57
C HIS A 401 -32.59 -9.49 12.77
N ALA A 402 -32.49 -10.52 11.92
CA ALA A 402 -31.27 -10.84 11.19
C ALA A 402 -30.93 -9.83 10.07
N ILE A 403 -31.94 -9.40 9.28
CA ILE A 403 -31.69 -8.47 8.15
C ILE A 403 -31.20 -7.10 8.65
N PRO A 404 -31.82 -6.45 9.64
CA PRO A 404 -31.32 -5.17 10.18
C PRO A 404 -29.90 -5.28 10.72
N GLU A 405 -29.53 -6.40 11.36
CA GLU A 405 -28.18 -6.60 11.88
C GLU A 405 -27.15 -6.68 10.74
N VAL A 406 -27.48 -7.35 9.63
CA VAL A 406 -26.61 -7.42 8.45
C VAL A 406 -26.54 -6.08 7.71
N LEU A 407 -27.62 -5.30 7.73
CA LEU A 407 -27.66 -3.90 7.30
C LEU A 407 -26.86 -2.96 8.23
N GLY A 408 -26.40 -3.45 9.39
CA GLY A 408 -25.64 -2.69 10.37
C GLY A 408 -26.48 -1.77 11.27
N MET A 409 -27.81 -1.93 11.26
CA MET A 409 -28.73 -1.18 12.11
C MET A 409 -28.58 -1.61 13.57
N GLN A 410 -28.41 -0.64 14.47
CA GLN A 410 -28.47 -0.87 15.92
C GLN A 410 -29.91 -1.16 16.37
N THR A 411 -30.08 -1.67 17.60
CA THR A 411 -31.41 -2.01 18.13
C THR A 411 -32.37 -0.81 18.11
N GLU A 412 -31.93 0.38 18.50
CA GLU A 412 -32.77 1.58 18.48
C GLU A 412 -33.02 2.11 17.06
N GLU A 413 -32.04 2.03 16.16
CA GLU A 413 -32.23 2.37 14.74
C GLU A 413 -33.24 1.43 14.08
N ARG A 414 -33.14 0.13 14.36
CA ARG A 414 -34.12 -0.86 13.93
C ARG A 414 -35.50 -0.56 14.51
N ARG A 415 -35.60 -0.21 15.79
CA ARG A 415 -36.88 0.14 16.44
C ARG A 415 -37.49 1.41 15.84
N ALA A 416 -36.69 2.44 15.61
CA ALA A 416 -37.13 3.68 14.99
C ALA A 416 -37.55 3.46 13.53
N TYR A 417 -36.79 2.64 12.79
CA TYR A 417 -37.10 2.25 11.42
C TYR A 417 -38.41 1.43 11.35
N MET A 418 -38.58 0.50 12.29
CA MET A 418 -39.79 -0.29 12.46
C MET A 418 -41.01 0.56 12.82
N GLU A 419 -40.85 1.49 13.77
CA GLU A 419 -41.88 2.44 14.20
C GLU A 419 -42.27 3.40 13.08
N ALA A 420 -41.30 3.86 12.28
CA ALA A 420 -41.57 4.72 11.14
C ALA A 420 -42.36 4.01 10.02
N LEU A 421 -42.17 2.70 9.86
CA LEU A 421 -42.87 1.90 8.84
C LEU A 421 -44.24 1.42 9.30
N THR A 422 -44.35 0.98 10.55
CA THR A 422 -45.52 0.23 11.06
C THR A 422 -46.26 0.94 12.20
N GLY A 423 -45.71 2.01 12.75
CA GLY A 423 -46.20 2.63 13.99
C GLY A 423 -45.93 1.81 15.26
N LYS A 424 -45.19 0.69 15.17
CA LYS A 424 -44.87 -0.20 16.29
C LYS A 424 -43.36 -0.27 16.53
N ARG A 425 -42.95 -0.30 17.80
CA ARG A 425 -41.52 -0.43 18.19
C ARG A 425 -41.06 -1.88 18.35
N SER A 426 -41.98 -2.85 18.27
CA SER A 426 -41.68 -4.27 18.40
C SER A 426 -42.47 -5.08 17.37
N MET A 427 -41.80 -6.09 16.79
CA MET A 427 -42.45 -7.08 15.94
C MET A 427 -43.51 -7.89 16.69
N SER A 428 -43.40 -8.02 18.02
CA SER A 428 -44.45 -8.67 18.83
C SER A 428 -45.79 -7.94 18.77
N ASP A 429 -45.77 -6.64 18.48
CA ASP A 429 -46.94 -5.77 18.54
C ASP A 429 -47.56 -5.53 17.15
N MET A 430 -46.96 -6.15 16.12
CA MET A 430 -47.41 -6.12 14.75
C MET A 430 -48.36 -7.28 14.47
N ASN A 431 -49.36 -7.02 13.65
CA ASN A 431 -50.09 -8.08 12.97
C ASN A 431 -49.26 -8.68 11.81
N LEU A 432 -49.73 -9.78 11.23
CA LEU A 432 -48.98 -10.50 10.18
C LEU A 432 -48.68 -9.61 8.96
N GLN A 433 -49.64 -8.79 8.52
CA GLN A 433 -49.45 -7.87 7.38
C GLN A 433 -48.38 -6.82 7.67
N GLU A 434 -48.38 -6.23 8.87
CA GLU A 434 -47.37 -5.26 9.28
C GLU A 434 -45.97 -5.89 9.34
N LYS A 435 -45.87 -7.17 9.75
CA LYS A 435 -44.61 -7.93 9.70
C LYS A 435 -44.15 -8.16 8.27
N GLU A 436 -45.06 -8.54 7.37
CA GLU A 436 -44.75 -8.75 5.96
C GLU A 436 -44.28 -7.46 5.28
N ASP A 437 -44.96 -6.33 5.53
CA ASP A 437 -44.59 -5.02 4.98
C ASP A 437 -43.23 -4.55 5.50
N PHE A 438 -42.99 -4.71 6.80
CA PHE A 438 -41.68 -4.44 7.42
C PHE A 438 -40.58 -5.31 6.81
N MET A 439 -40.86 -6.60 6.64
CA MET A 439 -39.91 -7.55 6.04
C MET A 439 -39.65 -7.23 4.58
N TRP A 440 -40.66 -6.87 3.79
CA TRP A 440 -40.51 -6.47 2.40
C TRP A 440 -39.58 -5.27 2.27
N GLN A 441 -39.77 -4.27 3.12
CA GLN A 441 -38.94 -3.07 3.08
C GLN A 441 -37.49 -3.36 3.54
N LEU A 442 -37.29 -4.18 4.58
CA LEU A 442 -35.95 -4.63 4.96
C LEU A 442 -35.25 -5.43 3.87
N ARG A 443 -36.00 -6.25 3.12
CA ARG A 443 -35.45 -7.01 2.00
C ARG A 443 -35.00 -6.06 0.88
N LYS A 444 -35.82 -5.07 0.55
CA LYS A 444 -35.48 -4.04 -0.42
C LYS A 444 -34.21 -3.27 -0.02
N ASP A 445 -34.12 -2.85 1.23
CA ASP A 445 -32.95 -2.13 1.75
C ASP A 445 -31.69 -3.02 1.72
N ALA A 446 -31.83 -4.32 2.01
CA ALA A 446 -30.75 -5.28 1.91
C ALA A 446 -30.30 -5.50 0.46
N ASP A 447 -31.22 -5.61 -0.49
CA ASP A 447 -30.90 -5.70 -1.93
C ASP A 447 -30.20 -4.43 -2.42
N GLU A 448 -30.69 -3.24 -2.04
CA GLU A 448 -30.03 -1.95 -2.33
C GLU A 448 -28.65 -1.85 -1.68
N ALA A 449 -28.45 -2.50 -0.54
CA ALA A 449 -27.14 -2.61 0.10
C ALA A 449 -26.23 -3.66 -0.55
N GLY A 450 -26.75 -4.51 -1.45
CA GLY A 450 -26.05 -5.62 -2.10
C GLY A 450 -25.93 -6.87 -1.22
N ILE A 451 -26.87 -7.10 -0.31
CA ILE A 451 -26.90 -8.22 0.63
C ILE A 451 -27.85 -9.30 0.08
N ASP A 452 -27.29 -10.46 -0.28
CA ASP A 452 -28.10 -11.60 -0.73
C ASP A 452 -28.86 -12.24 0.44
N LEU A 453 -30.17 -12.01 0.47
CA LEU A 453 -31.08 -12.46 1.52
C LEU A 453 -31.39 -13.95 1.46
N ASN A 454 -31.18 -14.62 0.33
CA ASN A 454 -31.37 -16.06 0.22
C ASN A 454 -30.38 -16.81 1.12
N ILE A 455 -29.23 -16.19 1.41
CA ILE A 455 -28.24 -16.69 2.35
C ILE A 455 -28.82 -16.71 3.76
N LEU A 456 -29.54 -15.65 4.16
CA LEU A 456 -30.22 -15.57 5.46
C LEU A 456 -31.38 -16.56 5.54
N ALA A 457 -32.22 -16.59 4.50
CA ALA A 457 -33.42 -17.44 4.38
C ALA A 457 -33.19 -18.92 4.68
N GLN A 458 -32.01 -19.45 4.35
CA GLN A 458 -31.71 -20.89 4.45
C GLN A 458 -31.15 -21.34 5.83
N GLY A 459 -31.33 -20.53 6.87
CA GLY A 459 -30.72 -20.81 8.18
C GLY A 459 -29.19 -20.72 8.07
N PHE A 460 -28.71 -19.54 7.67
CA PHE A 460 -27.29 -19.29 7.47
C PHE A 460 -26.48 -19.78 8.68
N GLN A 461 -25.68 -20.83 8.47
CA GLN A 461 -24.72 -21.30 9.45
C GLN A 461 -23.33 -20.93 8.93
N PRO A 462 -22.78 -19.75 9.28
CA PRO A 462 -21.48 -19.31 8.77
C PRO A 462 -20.41 -20.38 8.97
N ALA A 463 -20.41 -21.07 10.12
CA ALA A 463 -19.53 -22.19 10.38
C ALA A 463 -19.70 -23.36 9.40
N LYS A 464 -20.94 -23.69 8.97
CA LYS A 464 -21.21 -24.76 8.00
C LYS A 464 -20.67 -24.39 6.62
N GLU A 465 -20.88 -23.16 6.17
CA GLU A 465 -20.35 -22.66 4.89
C GLU A 465 -18.82 -22.65 4.89
N LEU A 466 -18.19 -22.09 5.93
CA LEU A 466 -16.74 -22.09 6.11
C LEU A 466 -16.16 -23.52 6.09
N ASN A 467 -16.83 -24.47 6.76
CA ASN A 467 -16.44 -25.87 6.78
C ASN A 467 -16.59 -26.54 5.40
N LYS A 468 -17.66 -26.23 4.67
CA LYS A 468 -17.88 -26.72 3.30
C LYS A 468 -16.76 -26.23 2.38
N GLN A 469 -16.43 -24.94 2.46
CA GLN A 469 -15.37 -24.32 1.68
C GLN A 469 -13.99 -24.95 1.97
N LEU A 470 -13.62 -25.09 3.24
CA LEU A 470 -12.33 -25.70 3.59
C LEU A 470 -12.20 -27.16 3.11
N ARG A 471 -13.30 -27.92 3.14
CA ARG A 471 -13.33 -29.31 2.67
C ARG A 471 -13.28 -29.44 1.14
N SER A 472 -13.75 -28.44 0.39
CA SER A 472 -13.68 -28.45 -1.07
C SER A 472 -12.27 -28.16 -1.61
N LEU A 473 -11.35 -27.69 -0.78
CA LEU A 473 -9.99 -27.40 -1.21
C LEU A 473 -9.19 -28.69 -1.43
N LYS A 474 -8.47 -28.77 -2.56
CA LYS A 474 -7.53 -29.87 -2.87
C LYS A 474 -6.46 -30.09 -1.80
N ARG A 475 -6.16 -29.07 -0.98
CA ARG A 475 -5.16 -29.12 0.09
C ARG A 475 -5.68 -29.73 1.39
N TYR A 476 -7.00 -29.91 1.51
CA TYR A 476 -7.60 -30.56 2.67
C TYR A 476 -7.07 -31.99 2.79
N LYS A 477 -6.48 -32.30 3.93
CA LYS A 477 -6.11 -33.67 4.30
C LYS A 477 -6.82 -34.00 5.60
N GLU A 478 -7.62 -35.06 5.61
CA GLU A 478 -8.27 -35.47 6.84
C GLU A 478 -7.24 -35.67 7.95
N PRO A 479 -7.47 -35.08 9.14
CA PRO A 479 -6.54 -35.21 10.23
C PRO A 479 -6.43 -36.69 10.62
N LEU A 480 -5.19 -37.18 10.66
CA LEU A 480 -4.91 -38.56 11.03
C LEU A 480 -5.47 -38.88 12.43
N SER A 481 -6.03 -40.08 12.59
CA SER A 481 -6.48 -40.54 13.90
C SER A 481 -5.31 -40.57 14.90
N ARG A 482 -5.58 -40.36 16.20
CA ARG A 482 -4.54 -40.40 17.24
C ARG A 482 -3.72 -41.70 17.18
N GLY A 483 -4.34 -42.82 16.80
CA GLY A 483 -3.65 -44.10 16.59
C GLY A 483 -2.71 -44.11 15.38
N ALA A 484 -3.10 -43.50 14.26
CA ALA A 484 -2.24 -43.38 13.07
C ALA A 484 -1.02 -42.48 13.33
N VAL A 485 -1.19 -41.39 14.08
CA VAL A 485 -0.07 -40.51 14.48
C VAL A 485 0.93 -41.24 15.38
N ARG A 486 0.45 -42.08 16.31
CA ARG A 486 1.33 -42.89 17.17
C ARG A 486 2.13 -43.93 16.39
N ARG A 487 1.50 -44.61 15.42
CA ARG A 487 2.12 -45.64 14.58
C ARG A 487 3.07 -45.11 13.51
N ARG A 488 3.11 -43.79 13.27
CA ARG A 488 4.05 -43.18 12.32
C ARG A 488 5.49 -43.36 12.78
N SER A 489 6.37 -43.78 11.87
CA SER A 489 7.81 -43.90 12.14
C SER A 489 8.41 -42.53 12.53
N SER A 490 9.48 -42.54 13.32
CA SER A 490 10.17 -41.31 13.75
C SER A 490 10.67 -40.47 12.56
N VAL A 491 11.06 -41.13 11.45
CA VAL A 491 11.49 -40.45 10.23
C VAL A 491 10.34 -39.65 9.59
N LEU A 492 9.16 -40.25 9.47
CA LEU A 492 7.99 -39.54 8.94
C LEU A 492 7.60 -38.35 9.82
N LYS A 493 7.69 -38.50 11.15
CA LYS A 493 7.45 -37.38 12.08
C LYS A 493 8.42 -36.22 11.88
N ILE A 494 9.68 -36.50 11.57
CA ILE A 494 10.68 -35.46 11.25
C ILE A 494 10.34 -34.78 9.93
N VAL A 495 10.01 -35.55 8.89
CA VAL A 495 9.61 -35.02 7.57
C VAL A 495 8.35 -34.16 7.67
N ASP A 496 7.34 -34.61 8.40
CA ASP A 496 6.12 -33.83 8.66
C ASP A 496 6.44 -32.54 9.40
N LYS A 497 7.26 -32.59 10.46
CA LYS A 497 7.68 -31.41 11.22
C LYS A 497 8.44 -30.40 10.36
N ILE A 498 9.33 -30.85 9.47
CA ILE A 498 10.01 -29.97 8.50
C ILE A 498 8.98 -29.36 7.53
N GLY A 499 8.04 -30.16 7.03
CA GLY A 499 6.96 -29.70 6.17
C GLY A 499 6.00 -28.72 6.85
N GLU A 500 5.73 -28.89 8.15
CA GLU A 500 4.96 -27.98 9.00
C GLU A 500 5.71 -26.67 9.23
N LEU A 501 7.02 -26.72 9.53
CA LEU A 501 7.85 -25.52 9.67
C LEU A 501 7.90 -24.71 8.36
N GLY A 502 8.11 -25.39 7.23
CA GLY A 502 8.09 -24.77 5.92
C GLY A 502 6.72 -24.15 5.59
N GLN A 503 5.63 -24.87 5.88
CA GLN A 503 4.27 -24.36 5.67
C GLN A 503 3.96 -23.19 6.61
N SER A 504 4.32 -23.29 7.89
CA SER A 504 4.15 -22.21 8.88
C SER A 504 4.86 -20.95 8.42
N TYR A 505 6.11 -21.10 7.96
CA TYR A 505 6.88 -20.00 7.41
C TYR A 505 6.19 -19.36 6.22
N LEU A 506 5.77 -20.17 5.25
CA LEU A 506 5.08 -19.72 4.06
C LEU A 506 3.75 -19.03 4.37
N LEU A 507 2.96 -19.55 5.30
CA LEU A 507 1.66 -18.97 5.68
C LEU A 507 1.81 -17.69 6.52
N ASN A 508 2.87 -17.57 7.33
CA ASN A 508 3.13 -16.34 8.10
C ASN A 508 3.65 -15.18 7.24
N GLN A 509 4.01 -15.42 5.97
CA GLN A 509 4.34 -14.40 4.98
C GLN A 509 3.13 -13.91 4.18
N ASP A 510 2.07 -14.72 4.12
CA ASP A 510 0.85 -14.35 3.41
C ASP A 510 0.08 -13.32 4.26
N ARG A 511 -0.39 -12.24 3.62
CA ARG A 511 -1.35 -11.33 4.27
C ARG A 511 -2.66 -12.04 4.50
N MET A 512 -3.45 -11.57 5.48
CA MET A 512 -4.71 -12.24 5.79
C MET A 512 -5.66 -12.28 4.59
N LYS A 513 -5.72 -11.22 3.78
CA LYS A 513 -6.49 -11.20 2.53
C LYS A 513 -6.10 -12.32 1.57
N ASN A 514 -4.80 -12.51 1.31
CA ASN A 514 -4.31 -13.57 0.43
C ASN A 514 -4.47 -14.96 1.06
N LEU A 515 -4.33 -15.09 2.38
CA LEU A 515 -4.56 -16.35 3.09
C LEU A 515 -6.03 -16.77 3.02
N THR A 516 -6.96 -15.85 3.26
CA THR A 516 -8.41 -16.10 3.17
C THR A 516 -8.83 -16.39 1.74
N ARG A 517 -8.40 -15.60 0.75
CA ARG A 517 -8.60 -15.90 -0.67
C ARG A 517 -8.08 -17.27 -1.08
N MET A 518 -6.87 -17.64 -0.70
CA MET A 518 -6.33 -18.98 -0.99
C MET A 518 -7.20 -20.10 -0.39
N LEU A 519 -7.73 -19.89 0.82
CA LEU A 519 -8.66 -20.82 1.49
C LEU A 519 -10.09 -20.75 0.90
N ASP A 520 -10.41 -19.68 0.18
CA ASP A 520 -11.63 -19.52 -0.61
C ASP A 520 -11.49 -20.07 -2.04
N GLY A 521 -10.37 -20.72 -2.36
CA GLY A 521 -10.12 -21.21 -3.72
C GLY A 521 -9.84 -20.08 -4.70
N TYR A 522 -9.20 -19.01 -4.24
CA TYR A 522 -8.79 -17.80 -4.97
C TYR A 522 -9.90 -16.82 -5.37
N LYS A 523 -11.15 -17.09 -4.98
CA LYS A 523 -12.29 -16.17 -5.13
C LYS A 523 -12.15 -14.94 -4.25
N ASP A 524 -12.45 -13.77 -4.79
CA ASP A 524 -12.36 -12.48 -4.08
C ASP A 524 -13.46 -12.31 -3.02
N ASP A 525 -14.62 -12.93 -3.21
CA ASP A 525 -15.83 -12.82 -2.38
C ASP A 525 -16.13 -14.11 -1.60
N GLY A 526 -15.13 -14.97 -1.43
CA GLY A 526 -15.35 -16.26 -0.80
C GLY A 526 -15.71 -16.20 0.69
N PRO A 527 -16.19 -17.31 1.28
CA PRO A 527 -16.73 -17.34 2.63
C PRO A 527 -15.76 -16.87 3.71
N LEU A 528 -14.46 -17.20 3.63
CA LEU A 528 -13.49 -16.77 4.64
C LEU A 528 -13.20 -15.28 4.53
N SER A 529 -13.10 -14.75 3.31
CA SER A 529 -12.91 -13.33 3.06
C SER A 529 -14.12 -12.55 3.59
N ARG A 530 -15.34 -12.95 3.18
CA ARG A 530 -16.61 -12.32 3.54
C ARG A 530 -16.98 -12.40 5.02
N LEU A 531 -16.69 -13.52 5.69
CA LEU A 531 -17.13 -13.76 7.08
C LEU A 531 -16.06 -13.50 8.13
N ILE A 532 -14.78 -13.43 7.75
CA ILE A 532 -13.67 -13.28 8.70
C ILE A 532 -12.86 -12.01 8.41
N GLN A 533 -12.28 -11.87 7.22
CA GLN A 533 -11.33 -10.79 6.97
C GLN A 533 -12.00 -9.44 6.68
N GLU A 534 -12.99 -9.40 5.77
CA GLU A 534 -13.67 -8.16 5.38
C GLU A 534 -14.41 -7.50 6.56
N PRO A 535 -15.21 -8.20 7.37
CA PRO A 535 -15.89 -7.57 8.51
C PRO A 535 -14.89 -6.91 9.48
N MET A 536 -13.79 -7.60 9.76
CA MET A 536 -12.74 -7.09 10.65
C MET A 536 -12.04 -5.85 10.06
N LYS A 537 -11.83 -5.86 8.74
CA LYS A 537 -11.24 -4.77 7.99
C LYS A 537 -12.17 -3.55 7.97
N THR A 538 -13.43 -3.73 7.57
CA THR A 538 -14.46 -2.69 7.56
C THR A 538 -14.61 -2.06 8.94
N ALA A 539 -14.71 -2.87 10.00
CA ALA A 539 -14.78 -2.37 11.38
C ALA A 539 -13.56 -1.55 11.77
N THR A 540 -12.36 -1.99 11.39
CA THR A 540 -11.11 -1.26 11.67
C THR A 540 -11.03 0.06 10.90
N VAL A 541 -11.49 0.09 9.65
CA VAL A 541 -11.55 1.31 8.83
C VAL A 541 -12.58 2.29 9.41
N LYS A 542 -13.78 1.81 9.77
CA LYS A 542 -14.84 2.58 10.43
C LYS A 542 -14.37 3.20 11.74
N ALA A 543 -13.70 2.43 12.59
CA ALA A 543 -13.13 2.92 13.86
C ALA A 543 -12.14 4.08 13.64
N LYS A 544 -11.28 3.98 12.63
CA LYS A 544 -10.31 5.03 12.31
C LYS A 544 -10.98 6.26 11.71
N ASP A 545 -11.95 6.06 10.83
CA ASP A 545 -12.71 7.16 10.25
C ASP A 545 -13.45 7.93 11.33
N ALA A 546 -14.17 7.24 12.22
CA ALA A 546 -14.89 7.88 13.32
C ALA A 546 -13.93 8.66 14.24
N SER A 547 -12.79 8.07 14.62
CA SER A 547 -11.79 8.78 15.42
C SER A 547 -11.14 9.96 14.69
N ASN A 548 -10.82 9.83 13.40
CA ASN A 548 -10.23 10.92 12.63
C ASN A 548 -11.23 12.06 12.39
N GLN A 549 -12.49 11.73 12.11
CA GLN A 549 -13.57 12.70 11.94
C GLN A 549 -13.81 13.45 13.24
N LEU A 550 -13.79 12.77 14.38
CA LEU A 550 -13.87 13.43 15.67
C LEU A 550 -12.74 14.45 15.86
N MET A 551 -11.49 14.03 15.66
CA MET A 551 -10.35 14.92 15.84
C MET A 551 -10.37 16.10 14.86
N PHE A 552 -10.97 15.90 13.69
CA PHE A 552 -11.23 16.96 12.73
C PHE A 552 -12.30 17.92 13.25
N ASN A 553 -13.45 17.42 13.68
CA ASN A 553 -14.56 18.22 14.23
C ASN A 553 -14.12 19.03 15.46
N LEU A 554 -13.37 18.45 16.40
CA LEU A 554 -12.84 19.16 17.59
C LEU A 554 -11.89 20.30 17.19
N ARG A 555 -11.14 20.12 16.11
CA ARG A 555 -10.23 21.16 15.60
C ARG A 555 -11.01 22.25 14.86
N GLU A 556 -11.98 21.86 14.06
CA GLU A 556 -12.84 22.77 13.30
C GLU A 556 -13.68 23.63 14.25
N SER A 557 -14.34 23.01 15.24
CA SER A 557 -15.13 23.68 16.29
C SER A 557 -14.32 24.72 17.07
N ALA A 558 -13.05 24.43 17.37
CA ALA A 558 -12.14 25.39 18.00
C ALA A 558 -11.72 26.49 17.02
N THR A 559 -11.41 26.15 15.78
CA THR A 559 -10.98 27.11 14.75
C THR A 559 -12.09 28.12 14.42
N GLU A 560 -13.35 27.68 14.35
CA GLU A 560 -14.52 28.53 14.12
C GLU A 560 -14.71 29.59 15.22
N ARG A 561 -14.28 29.28 16.45
CA ARG A 561 -14.28 30.23 17.58
C ARG A 561 -13.02 31.08 17.68
N GLY A 562 -12.07 30.93 16.75
CA GLY A 562 -10.78 31.61 16.83
C GLY A 562 -9.82 31.02 17.87
N ILE A 563 -10.13 29.83 18.42
CA ILE A 563 -9.31 29.14 19.41
C ILE A 563 -8.20 28.37 18.68
N ASP A 564 -6.96 28.78 18.94
CA ASP A 564 -5.79 28.13 18.37
C ASP A 564 -5.29 27.00 19.28
N ILE A 565 -5.78 25.77 19.08
CA ILE A 565 -5.36 24.58 19.86
C ILE A 565 -3.83 24.39 19.84
N SER A 566 -3.17 24.77 18.74
CA SER A 566 -1.70 24.76 18.63
C SER A 566 -1.04 25.59 19.72
N LYS A 567 -1.60 26.78 20.00
CA LYS A 567 -1.13 27.67 21.04
C LYS A 567 -1.45 27.10 22.41
N MET A 568 -2.65 26.54 22.62
CA MET A 568 -3.03 25.96 23.92
C MET A 568 -2.08 24.84 24.39
N THR A 569 -1.65 23.98 23.46
CA THR A 569 -0.68 22.90 23.77
C THR A 569 0.75 23.38 24.07
N LYS A 570 1.06 24.66 23.79
CA LYS A 570 2.40 25.26 23.96
C LYS A 570 2.43 26.38 24.97
N ARG A 571 1.32 27.09 25.15
CA ARG A 571 1.13 28.12 26.14
C ARG A 571 1.27 27.40 27.46
N LYS A 572 2.45 27.54 28.08
CA LYS A 572 2.56 27.34 29.51
C LYS A 572 1.60 28.37 30.07
N ALA A 573 0.52 27.89 30.67
CA ALA A 573 -0.37 28.67 31.48
C ALA A 573 0.47 29.54 32.43
N LYS A 574 -0.03 30.74 32.73
CA LYS A 574 0.78 31.74 33.44
C LYS A 574 1.43 31.10 34.67
N PRO A 575 2.73 31.36 34.96
CA PRO A 575 3.45 30.78 36.12
C PRO A 575 2.81 31.11 37.49
N GLU A 576 1.68 31.81 37.48
CA GLU A 576 0.90 32.29 38.62
C GLU A 576 -0.21 31.31 39.06
N ILE A 577 -0.62 30.31 38.27
CA ILE A 577 -1.74 29.41 38.66
C ILE A 577 -1.32 28.51 39.82
N ILE A 578 -0.20 27.81 39.65
CA ILE A 578 0.47 27.05 40.71
C ILE A 578 1.92 27.47 40.66
N LYS A 579 2.38 28.13 41.72
CA LYS A 579 3.74 28.62 41.83
C LYS A 579 4.73 27.47 41.61
N ASP A 580 5.69 27.66 40.73
CA ASP A 580 6.74 26.70 40.38
C ASP A 580 6.26 25.40 39.68
N PHE A 581 4.97 25.30 39.32
CA PHE A 581 4.41 24.15 38.60
C PHE A 581 3.75 24.58 37.28
N PRO A 582 4.55 24.79 36.21
CA PRO A 582 4.04 25.33 34.95
C PRO A 582 3.20 24.30 34.20
N LEU A 583 1.88 24.49 34.22
CA LEU A 583 0.93 23.73 33.42
C LEU A 583 0.79 24.34 32.02
N SER A 584 0.48 23.55 31.00
CA SER A 584 -0.12 24.05 29.76
C SER A 584 -1.64 24.21 29.90
N ASP A 585 -2.28 24.96 29.01
CA ASP A 585 -3.75 25.07 28.99
C ASP A 585 -4.43 23.70 28.90
N GLY A 586 -3.86 22.79 28.10
CA GLY A 586 -4.37 21.42 27.97
C GLY A 586 -4.22 20.58 29.24
N GLU A 587 -3.15 20.78 30.01
CA GLU A 587 -2.94 20.13 31.31
C GLU A 587 -3.84 20.73 32.39
N ALA A 588 -4.07 22.05 32.37
CA ALA A 588 -5.02 22.71 33.26
C ALA A 588 -6.46 22.22 33.05
N ILE A 589 -6.89 22.09 31.79
CA ILE A 589 -8.20 21.48 31.46
C ILE A 589 -8.28 20.03 31.93
N GLY A 590 -7.20 19.25 31.76
CA GLY A 590 -7.13 17.86 32.22
C GLY A 590 -7.26 17.73 33.74
N ILE A 591 -6.52 18.53 34.51
CA ILE A 591 -6.65 18.60 35.98
C ILE A 591 -8.06 19.04 36.37
N TYR A 592 -8.59 20.08 35.73
CA TYR A 592 -9.94 20.57 36.00
C TYR A 592 -10.98 19.47 35.84
N TRP A 593 -10.90 18.68 34.76
CA TRP A 593 -11.81 17.55 34.54
C TRP A 593 -11.62 16.45 35.57
N LEU A 594 -10.38 15.97 35.77
CA LEU A 594 -10.08 14.86 36.70
C LEU A 594 -10.51 15.22 38.14
N ALA A 595 -10.40 16.48 38.54
CA ALA A 595 -10.85 16.96 39.85
C ALA A 595 -12.37 16.87 40.08
N GLN A 596 -13.18 16.79 39.02
CA GLN A 596 -14.64 16.60 39.11
C GLN A 596 -15.05 15.17 39.42
N ASN A 597 -14.12 14.22 39.35
CA ASN A 597 -14.34 12.83 39.69
C ASN A 597 -13.62 12.50 41.02
N PRO A 598 -14.31 12.06 42.09
CA PRO A 598 -13.68 11.84 43.39
C PRO A 598 -12.50 10.85 43.38
N LYS A 599 -12.55 9.82 42.52
CA LYS A 599 -11.48 8.82 42.42
C LYS A 599 -10.26 9.36 41.70
N ALA A 600 -10.46 10.05 40.57
CA ALA A 600 -9.37 10.69 39.84
C ALA A 600 -8.78 11.89 40.59
N ARG A 601 -9.61 12.63 41.35
CA ARG A 601 -9.17 13.70 42.24
C ARG A 601 -8.12 13.21 43.25
N ALA A 602 -8.33 12.04 43.85
CA ALA A 602 -7.37 11.47 44.79
C ALA A 602 -5.99 11.22 44.16
N ASP A 603 -5.95 10.82 42.88
CA ASP A 603 -4.69 10.62 42.15
C ASP A 603 -3.99 11.97 41.86
N ILE A 604 -4.76 13.01 41.50
CA ILE A 604 -4.25 14.38 41.33
C ILE A 604 -3.73 14.96 42.66
N GLU A 605 -4.45 14.73 43.75
CA GLU A 605 -4.03 15.17 45.09
C GLU A 605 -2.73 14.49 45.52
N ALA A 606 -2.59 13.20 45.22
CA ALA A 606 -1.37 12.47 45.51
C ALA A 606 -0.18 12.99 44.68
N MET A 607 -0.40 13.31 43.40
CA MET A 607 0.61 13.93 42.54
C MET A 607 1.08 15.28 43.10
N PHE A 608 0.16 16.17 43.49
CA PHE A 608 0.54 17.46 44.09
C PHE A 608 1.28 17.30 45.42
N LYS A 609 0.87 16.35 46.27
CA LYS A 609 1.58 16.05 47.52
C LYS A 609 3.02 15.60 47.28
N GLU A 610 3.27 14.80 46.23
CA GLU A 610 4.62 14.35 45.86
C GLU A 610 5.54 15.53 45.54
N ASP A 611 5.00 16.58 44.92
CA ASP A 611 5.72 17.82 44.59
C ASP A 611 5.73 18.87 45.71
N ASN A 612 5.26 18.53 46.92
CA ASN A 612 5.09 19.45 48.06
C ASN A 612 4.16 20.64 47.76
N ILE A 613 3.17 20.45 46.91
CA ILE A 613 2.15 21.43 46.56
C ILE A 613 0.88 21.11 47.35
N ASP A 614 0.28 22.11 48.01
CA ASP A 614 -1.01 21.95 48.68
C ASP A 614 -2.11 21.63 47.64
N PRO A 615 -2.69 20.41 47.65
CA PRO A 615 -3.56 19.98 46.58
C PRO A 615 -4.85 20.78 46.47
N ASP A 616 -5.44 21.16 47.60
CA ASP A 616 -6.70 21.89 47.60
C ASP A 616 -6.51 23.30 47.03
N THR A 617 -5.43 23.98 47.41
CA THR A 617 -5.06 25.27 46.81
C THR A 617 -4.76 25.13 45.32
N ALA A 618 -3.99 24.12 44.91
CA ALA A 618 -3.64 23.90 43.51
C ALA A 618 -4.86 23.59 42.63
N ILE A 619 -5.71 22.66 43.06
CA ILE A 619 -6.94 22.29 42.35
C ILE A 619 -7.87 23.51 42.25
N LYS A 620 -8.04 24.26 43.33
CA LYS A 620 -8.87 25.48 43.33
C LYS A 620 -8.33 26.54 42.37
N SER A 621 -7.01 26.78 42.36
CA SER A 621 -6.39 27.72 41.42
C SER A 621 -6.59 27.30 39.96
N VAL A 622 -6.47 26.01 39.65
CA VAL A 622 -6.73 25.49 38.30
C VAL A 622 -8.22 25.62 37.93
N GLN A 623 -9.14 25.32 38.85
CA GLN A 623 -10.58 25.51 38.65
C GLN A 623 -10.91 26.97 38.34
N GLU A 624 -10.47 27.90 39.18
CA GLU A 624 -10.68 29.33 38.95
C GLU A 624 -10.06 29.80 37.63
N TYR A 625 -8.89 29.28 37.26
CA TYR A 625 -8.24 29.62 35.99
C TYR A 625 -9.03 29.16 34.77
N VAL A 626 -9.45 27.89 34.76
CA VAL A 626 -10.22 27.31 33.65
C VAL A 626 -11.59 27.98 33.57
N GLU A 627 -12.29 28.16 34.68
CA GLU A 627 -13.64 28.77 34.71
C GLU A 627 -13.68 30.25 34.30
N LYS A 628 -12.59 31.00 34.50
CA LYS A 628 -12.48 32.42 34.10
C LYS A 628 -12.13 32.63 32.62
N ASP A 629 -11.66 31.60 31.91
CA ASP A 629 -11.26 31.66 30.50
C ASP A 629 -12.31 30.94 29.64
N ASP A 630 -13.13 31.71 28.91
CA ASP A 630 -14.22 31.19 28.08
C ASP A 630 -13.75 30.19 27.02
N ASP A 631 -12.52 30.35 26.49
CA ASP A 631 -11.95 29.45 25.50
C ASP A 631 -11.60 28.10 26.14
N LEU A 632 -11.03 28.10 27.36
CA LEU A 632 -10.73 26.87 28.11
C LEU A 632 -12.01 26.12 28.48
N MET A 633 -13.02 26.84 28.96
CA MET A 633 -14.32 26.25 29.29
C MET A 633 -15.03 25.68 28.07
N TYR A 634 -14.93 26.35 26.92
CA TYR A 634 -15.47 25.82 25.67
C TYR A 634 -14.78 24.50 25.30
N VAL A 635 -13.45 24.47 25.29
CA VAL A 635 -12.70 23.25 24.96
C VAL A 635 -13.04 22.12 25.92
N TYR A 636 -13.11 22.38 27.23
CA TYR A 636 -13.57 21.40 28.22
C TYR A 636 -14.98 20.86 27.89
N ARG A 637 -15.95 21.74 27.64
CA ARG A 637 -17.34 21.36 27.34
C ARG A 637 -17.45 20.56 26.05
N ASP A 638 -16.73 20.95 25.01
CA ASP A 638 -16.72 20.27 23.72
C ASP A 638 -16.17 18.84 23.84
N HIS A 639 -15.07 18.68 24.59
CA HIS A 639 -14.52 17.36 24.88
C HIS A 639 -15.45 16.53 25.76
N ARG A 640 -16.04 17.12 26.81
CA ARG A 640 -17.01 16.44 27.68
C ARG A 640 -18.23 15.96 26.89
N ALA A 641 -18.80 16.81 26.03
CA ALA A 641 -19.94 16.48 25.19
C ALA A 641 -19.65 15.28 24.28
N TYR A 642 -18.42 15.17 23.77
CA TYR A 642 -17.99 13.96 23.05
C TYR A 642 -18.05 12.70 23.92
N PHE A 643 -17.46 12.70 25.12
CA PHE A 643 -17.48 11.53 25.99
C PHE A 643 -18.90 11.20 26.48
N ASP A 644 -19.74 12.20 26.70
CA ASP A 644 -21.16 12.01 27.04
C ASP A 644 -21.94 11.35 25.88
N THR A 645 -21.61 11.70 24.63
CA THR A 645 -22.20 11.08 23.43
C THR A 645 -21.69 9.64 23.22
N MET A 646 -20.41 9.40 23.52
CA MET A 646 -19.78 8.09 23.32
C MET A 646 -20.04 7.10 24.44
N GLY A 647 -20.31 7.59 25.65
CA GLY A 647 -20.59 6.76 26.82
C GLY A 647 -21.69 5.72 26.54
N PRO A 648 -22.90 6.12 26.11
CA PRO A 648 -23.97 5.18 25.75
C PRO A 648 -23.53 4.13 24.74
N ARG A 649 -22.92 4.52 23.61
CA ARG A 649 -22.42 3.59 22.58
C ARG A 649 -21.40 2.59 23.12
N PHE A 650 -20.52 3.05 24.03
CA PHE A 650 -19.56 2.18 24.70
C PHE A 650 -20.26 1.16 25.61
N PHE A 651 -21.20 1.59 26.45
CA PHE A 651 -21.93 0.70 27.34
C PHE A 651 -22.84 -0.28 26.58
N ASP A 652 -23.48 0.15 25.49
CA ASP A 652 -24.22 -0.74 24.59
C ASP A 652 -23.31 -1.85 24.05
N THR A 653 -22.07 -1.50 23.70
CA THR A 653 -21.07 -2.47 23.23
C THR A 653 -20.62 -3.41 24.36
N VAL A 654 -20.43 -2.89 25.59
CA VAL A 654 -20.12 -3.68 26.78
C VAL A 654 -21.22 -4.72 27.04
N ASP A 655 -22.48 -4.30 26.96
CA ASP A 655 -23.65 -5.16 27.15
C ASP A 655 -23.77 -6.20 26.04
N GLN A 656 -23.57 -5.82 24.77
CA GLN A 656 -23.53 -6.74 23.62
C GLN A 656 -22.45 -7.83 23.77
N LEU A 657 -21.35 -7.50 24.46
CA LEU A 657 -20.24 -8.40 24.70
C LEU A 657 -20.37 -9.21 25.99
N ASP A 658 -21.41 -8.99 26.80
CA ASP A 658 -21.61 -9.58 28.14
C ASP A 658 -20.39 -9.34 29.06
N LEU A 659 -19.86 -8.12 29.04
CA LEU A 659 -18.74 -7.72 29.89
C LEU A 659 -19.22 -7.30 31.27
N LYS A 660 -18.96 -8.14 32.27
CA LYS A 660 -19.39 -7.92 33.66
C LYS A 660 -18.43 -7.00 34.42
N GLY A 661 -18.98 -6.14 35.28
CA GLY A 661 -18.21 -5.30 36.19
C GLY A 661 -17.71 -3.98 35.58
N VAL A 662 -18.16 -3.63 34.38
CA VAL A 662 -17.94 -2.31 33.79
C VAL A 662 -19.08 -1.40 34.22
N VAL A 663 -18.78 -0.39 35.03
CA VAL A 663 -19.80 0.54 35.57
C VAL A 663 -19.60 1.93 34.98
N ARG A 664 -20.69 2.65 34.77
CA ARG A 664 -20.65 4.06 34.38
C ARG A 664 -20.17 4.88 35.56
N GLU A 665 -19.17 5.71 35.30
CA GLU A 665 -18.61 6.63 36.27
C GLU A 665 -18.81 8.06 35.77
N GLU A 666 -19.36 8.93 36.62
CA GLU A 666 -19.60 10.32 36.27
C GLU A 666 -18.27 11.09 36.18
N ASN A 667 -18.19 12.00 35.20
CA ASN A 667 -17.00 12.79 34.89
C ASN A 667 -15.74 11.93 34.65
N TYR A 668 -15.92 10.68 34.20
CA TYR A 668 -14.79 9.80 33.90
C TYR A 668 -13.97 10.35 32.72
N LEU A 669 -12.67 10.51 32.95
CA LEU A 669 -11.66 10.77 31.91
C LEU A 669 -10.65 9.63 31.95
N THR A 670 -10.31 9.07 30.78
CA THR A 670 -9.33 7.98 30.70
C THR A 670 -7.99 8.43 31.27
N MET A 671 -7.59 7.84 32.40
CA MET A 671 -6.28 8.09 33.01
C MET A 671 -5.18 7.34 32.24
N LEU A 672 -4.44 8.06 31.42
CA LEU A 672 -3.26 7.57 30.72
C LEU A 672 -2.02 7.86 31.55
N LEU A 673 -1.03 6.97 31.53
CA LEU A 673 0.25 7.21 32.20
C LEU A 673 1.23 7.91 31.26
N ASN A 674 2.12 8.74 31.82
CA ASN A 674 3.19 9.37 31.06
C ASN A 674 4.24 8.33 30.59
N LYS A 675 4.81 8.62 29.42
CA LYS A 675 5.76 7.74 28.71
C LYS A 675 7.07 7.59 29.49
N GLY A 676 7.24 6.42 30.11
CA GLY A 676 8.45 6.04 30.86
C GLY A 676 8.15 4.98 31.92
N ASN A 677 6.97 5.10 32.54
CA ASN A 677 6.48 4.20 33.59
C ASN A 677 5.53 3.10 33.05
N GLU A 678 5.45 2.94 31.72
CA GLU A 678 4.55 2.01 30.99
C GLU A 678 4.91 0.52 31.17
N GLU A 679 5.56 0.09 32.25
CA GLU A 679 5.75 -1.35 32.51
C GLU A 679 4.40 -2.02 32.79
N GLY A 680 3.75 -2.47 31.70
CA GLY A 680 2.63 -3.39 31.74
C GLY A 680 1.23 -2.77 31.83
N THR A 681 1.08 -1.45 31.88
CA THR A 681 -0.24 -0.82 31.94
C THR A 681 -0.73 -0.51 30.52
N ALA A 682 -1.31 -1.50 29.85
CA ALA A 682 -2.20 -1.20 28.74
C ALA A 682 -3.36 -0.33 29.27
N ASP A 683 -3.79 0.67 28.50
CA ASP A 683 -5.08 1.34 28.74
C ASP A 683 -6.15 0.24 28.91
N ILE A 684 -7.09 0.38 29.83
CA ILE A 684 -8.13 -0.64 30.07
C ILE A 684 -8.87 -0.97 28.77
N LEU A 685 -9.07 0.02 27.88
CA LEU A 685 -9.65 -0.18 26.55
C LEU A 685 -8.72 -0.98 25.61
N GLN A 686 -7.42 -0.73 25.69
CA GLN A 686 -6.43 -1.55 24.99
C GLN A 686 -6.37 -2.98 25.56
N GLU A 687 -6.60 -3.12 26.86
CA GLU A 687 -6.64 -4.42 27.51
C GLU A 687 -7.90 -5.20 27.15
N PHE A 688 -9.08 -4.56 27.19
CA PHE A 688 -10.34 -5.09 26.65
C PHE A 688 -10.13 -5.59 25.21
N THR A 689 -9.51 -4.77 24.36
CA THR A 689 -9.23 -5.15 22.96
C THR A 689 -8.20 -6.26 22.80
N SER A 690 -7.23 -6.36 23.70
CA SER A 690 -6.24 -7.44 23.70
C SER A 690 -6.80 -8.79 24.17
N GLN A 691 -7.88 -8.76 24.95
CA GLN A 691 -8.47 -9.92 25.61
C GLN A 691 -9.48 -10.70 24.74
N PHE A 692 -9.90 -10.15 23.59
CA PHE A 692 -10.77 -10.83 22.62
C PHE A 692 -10.21 -12.13 22.04
N GLY A 693 -8.99 -12.54 22.41
CA GLY A 693 -8.44 -13.86 22.11
C GLY A 693 -8.17 -14.78 23.30
N LEU A 694 -8.26 -14.33 24.57
CA LEU A 694 -7.70 -15.13 25.68
C LEU A 694 -8.44 -15.16 27.04
N VAL A 695 -9.33 -14.24 27.41
CA VAL A 695 -10.25 -14.34 28.59
C VAL A 695 -11.04 -13.03 28.66
N LEU A 696 -12.38 -13.07 28.73
CA LEU A 696 -13.19 -11.87 28.96
C LEU A 696 -12.90 -11.29 30.37
N PRO A 697 -12.76 -9.97 30.51
CA PRO A 697 -12.48 -9.31 31.78
C PRO A 697 -13.65 -9.49 32.73
N GLY A 698 -13.45 -10.31 33.76
CA GLY A 698 -14.46 -10.51 34.80
C GLY A 698 -13.93 -10.88 36.19
N LYS A 699 -12.62 -11.12 36.35
CA LYS A 699 -12.05 -11.47 37.68
C LYS A 699 -10.78 -10.74 38.10
N LYS A 700 -9.94 -10.29 37.16
CA LYS A 700 -8.67 -9.59 37.49
C LYS A 700 -8.74 -8.07 37.35
N HIS A 701 -9.73 -7.56 36.64
CA HIS A 701 -9.93 -6.13 36.33
C HIS A 701 -10.93 -5.41 37.24
N VAL A 702 -11.52 -6.16 38.17
CA VAL A 702 -12.46 -5.69 39.20
C VAL A 702 -11.78 -5.33 40.52
N LYS A 703 -10.43 -5.41 40.60
CA LYS A 703 -9.72 -4.89 41.77
C LYS A 703 -9.73 -3.38 41.68
N GLU A 704 -10.40 -2.76 42.65
CA GLU A 704 -10.34 -1.32 42.88
C GLU A 704 -8.87 -0.87 42.97
N ARG A 705 -8.55 0.25 42.34
CA ARG A 705 -7.18 0.79 42.35
C ARG A 705 -6.85 1.22 43.78
N THR A 706 -5.92 0.52 44.44
CA THR A 706 -5.47 0.88 45.78
C THR A 706 -4.16 1.66 45.71
N GLY A 707 -4.22 2.98 45.87
CA GLY A 707 -3.12 3.82 46.41
C GLY A 707 -1.80 3.89 45.64
N ALA A 708 -1.76 3.57 44.34
CA ALA A 708 -0.54 3.73 43.56
C ALA A 708 -0.51 5.11 42.89
N ILE A 709 0.31 6.02 43.44
CA ILE A 709 0.68 7.29 42.80
C ILE A 709 1.40 6.95 41.50
N ARG A 710 0.86 7.37 40.36
CA ARG A 710 1.47 7.14 39.05
C ARG A 710 1.54 8.47 38.32
N ASP A 711 2.59 8.66 37.55
CA ASP A 711 2.75 9.81 36.67
C ASP A 711 1.65 9.78 35.57
N ILE A 712 0.62 10.61 35.74
CA ILE A 712 -0.56 10.67 34.84
C ILE A 712 -0.30 11.69 33.74
N ASN A 713 -0.65 11.33 32.51
CA ASN A 713 -0.73 12.28 31.41
C ASN A 713 -1.95 13.18 31.62
N LEU A 714 -1.69 14.48 31.84
CA LEU A 714 -2.71 15.50 32.09
C LEU A 714 -3.14 16.24 30.82
N ASP A 715 -2.44 16.08 29.69
CA ASP A 715 -2.70 16.82 28.46
C ASP A 715 -4.01 16.34 27.80
N ILE A 716 -5.10 17.10 27.97
CA ILE A 716 -6.45 16.71 27.52
C ILE A 716 -6.51 16.36 26.04
N PHE A 717 -5.69 17.00 25.20
CA PHE A 717 -5.64 16.76 23.77
C PHE A 717 -5.00 15.40 23.45
N SER A 718 -3.97 15.01 24.21
CA SER A 718 -3.39 13.67 24.11
C SER A 718 -4.36 12.62 24.63
N ILE A 719 -4.94 12.85 25.82
CA ILE A 719 -5.91 11.94 26.44
C ILE A 719 -7.06 11.67 25.48
N THR A 720 -7.68 12.72 24.96
CA THR A 720 -8.85 12.59 24.08
C THR A 720 -8.49 11.94 22.75
N SER A 721 -7.34 12.26 22.17
CA SER A 721 -6.92 11.61 20.92
C SER A 721 -6.67 10.12 21.09
N GLN A 722 -6.12 9.71 22.24
CA GLN A 722 -5.88 8.29 22.53
C GLN A 722 -7.17 7.57 22.93
N ALA A 723 -7.93 8.15 23.87
CA ALA A 723 -9.20 7.62 24.34
C ALA A 723 -10.22 7.50 23.21
N SER A 724 -10.33 8.49 22.31
CA SER A 724 -11.23 8.39 21.16
C SER A 724 -10.87 7.26 20.21
N ARG A 725 -9.58 7.06 19.90
CA ARG A 725 -9.13 5.92 19.10
C ARG A 725 -9.44 4.59 19.77
N SER A 726 -9.22 4.50 21.08
CA SER A 726 -9.49 3.30 21.87
C SER A 726 -11.00 3.00 21.95
N LEU A 727 -11.83 4.02 22.23
CA LEU A 727 -13.29 3.91 22.33
C LEU A 727 -13.92 3.55 20.99
N GLU A 728 -13.63 4.31 19.93
CA GLU A 728 -14.17 4.01 18.60
C GLU A 728 -13.68 2.65 18.09
N ARG A 729 -12.46 2.26 18.43
CA ARG A 729 -11.99 0.90 18.15
C ARG A 729 -12.79 -0.13 18.91
N PHE A 730 -12.98 0.02 20.21
CA PHE A 730 -13.75 -0.92 21.02
C PHE A 730 -15.17 -1.05 20.45
N ILE A 731 -15.87 0.07 20.26
CA ILE A 731 -17.26 0.12 19.76
C ILE A 731 -17.40 -0.58 18.40
N ASN A 732 -16.53 -0.26 17.44
CA ASN A 732 -16.69 -0.79 16.09
C ASN A 732 -16.08 -2.19 15.91
N VAL A 733 -14.96 -2.49 16.59
CA VAL A 733 -14.14 -3.68 16.31
C VAL A 733 -14.43 -4.83 17.28
N ALA A 734 -14.75 -4.56 18.54
CA ALA A 734 -14.92 -5.61 19.53
C ALA A 734 -16.06 -6.60 19.21
N PRO A 735 -17.27 -6.14 18.81
CA PRO A 735 -18.36 -7.06 18.44
C PRO A 735 -17.98 -7.96 17.26
N VAL A 736 -17.32 -7.39 16.26
CA VAL A 736 -16.85 -8.14 15.09
C VAL A 736 -15.76 -9.13 15.47
N ALA A 737 -14.80 -8.72 16.31
CA ALA A 737 -13.73 -9.59 16.77
C ALA A 737 -14.28 -10.78 17.56
N LYS A 738 -15.27 -10.59 18.43
CA LYS A 738 -15.96 -11.67 19.15
C LYS A 738 -16.60 -12.66 18.18
N ARG A 739 -17.43 -12.17 17.23
CA ARG A 739 -18.08 -13.03 16.21
C ARG A 739 -17.06 -13.84 15.41
N VAL A 740 -15.97 -13.21 14.95
CA VAL A 740 -14.89 -13.90 14.23
C VAL A 740 -14.18 -14.92 15.10
N ASN A 741 -13.93 -14.61 16.38
CA ASN A 741 -13.33 -15.56 17.32
C ASN A 741 -14.23 -16.78 17.53
N ASP A 742 -15.55 -16.59 17.66
CA ASP A 742 -16.52 -17.68 17.82
C ASP A 742 -16.52 -18.61 16.60
N LEU A 743 -16.38 -18.05 15.39
CA LEU A 743 -16.19 -18.84 14.16
C LEU A 743 -14.87 -19.63 14.19
N ILE A 744 -13.77 -19.00 14.61
CA ILE A 744 -12.45 -19.64 14.70
C ILE A 744 -12.43 -20.76 15.76
N GLU A 745 -13.13 -20.57 16.87
CA GLU A 745 -13.19 -21.52 17.98
C GLU A 745 -14.19 -22.65 17.77
N ASN A 746 -15.06 -22.53 16.76
CA ASN A 746 -15.95 -23.62 16.36
C ASN A 746 -15.12 -24.91 16.12
N PRO A 747 -15.37 -26.01 16.87
CA PRO A 747 -14.50 -27.19 16.84
C PRO A 747 -14.36 -27.82 15.45
N LYS A 748 -15.41 -27.79 14.62
CA LYS A 748 -15.38 -28.31 13.26
C LYS A 748 -14.53 -27.42 12.36
N PHE A 749 -14.74 -26.09 12.43
CA PHE A 749 -13.94 -25.12 11.67
C PHE A 749 -12.47 -25.18 12.06
N LYS A 750 -12.15 -25.14 13.35
CA LYS A 750 -10.79 -25.26 13.90
C LYS A 750 -10.07 -26.51 13.36
N ARG A 751 -10.75 -27.66 13.39
CA ARG A 751 -10.22 -28.93 12.86
C ARG A 751 -9.98 -28.84 11.34
N ASN A 752 -10.95 -28.35 10.57
CA ASN A 752 -10.84 -28.29 9.11
C ASN A 752 -9.82 -27.24 8.64
N LEU A 753 -9.72 -26.11 9.35
CA LEU A 753 -8.76 -25.05 9.08
C LEU A 753 -7.34 -25.58 9.28
N ASN A 754 -7.09 -26.24 10.41
CA ASN A 754 -5.81 -26.87 10.70
C ASN A 754 -5.47 -28.02 9.74
N ALA A 755 -6.45 -28.86 9.38
CA ALA A 755 -6.31 -29.90 8.36
C ALA A 755 -5.85 -29.33 7.01
N THR A 756 -6.39 -28.18 6.62
CA THR A 756 -6.04 -27.49 5.37
C THR A 756 -4.68 -26.79 5.44
N THR A 757 -4.27 -26.36 6.63
CA THR A 757 -3.10 -25.48 6.85
C THR A 757 -1.95 -26.14 7.60
N LYS A 758 -1.96 -27.47 7.73
CA LYS A 758 -0.98 -28.25 8.51
C LYS A 758 -0.82 -27.74 9.94
N ASP A 759 -1.93 -27.61 10.65
CA ASP A 759 -2.03 -27.21 12.06
C ASP A 759 -1.59 -25.77 12.39
N GLN A 760 -1.36 -24.93 11.39
CA GLN A 760 -0.93 -23.54 11.60
C GLN A 760 -2.07 -22.51 11.52
N GLY A 761 -3.15 -22.81 10.80
CA GLY A 761 -4.19 -21.84 10.44
C GLY A 761 -4.82 -21.19 11.66
N VAL A 762 -5.26 -21.97 12.65
CA VAL A 762 -5.88 -21.43 13.86
C VAL A 762 -4.93 -20.50 14.62
N LYS A 763 -3.65 -20.87 14.72
CA LYS A 763 -2.63 -20.03 15.39
C LYS A 763 -2.45 -18.70 14.67
N ILE A 764 -2.38 -18.72 13.34
CA ILE A 764 -2.21 -17.52 12.51
C ILE A 764 -3.45 -16.61 12.60
N PHE A 765 -4.65 -17.19 12.47
CA PHE A 765 -5.93 -16.46 12.54
C PHE A 765 -6.16 -15.84 13.92
N LYS A 766 -5.91 -16.57 15.02
CA LYS A 766 -6.06 -16.01 16.36
C LYS A 766 -5.09 -14.86 16.63
N ARG A 767 -3.80 -15.05 16.27
CA ARG A 767 -2.81 -13.98 16.42
C ARG A 767 -3.21 -12.74 15.62
N TRP A 768 -3.62 -12.96 14.37
CA TRP A 768 -4.15 -11.90 13.49
C TRP A 768 -5.35 -11.18 14.09
N LEU A 769 -6.32 -11.93 14.62
CA LEU A 769 -7.51 -11.35 15.20
C LEU A 769 -7.18 -10.47 16.41
N VAL A 770 -6.29 -10.92 17.29
CA VAL A 770 -5.85 -10.14 18.46
C VAL A 770 -5.12 -8.87 18.03
N ASP A 771 -4.16 -8.97 17.11
CA ASP A 771 -3.41 -7.80 16.62
C ASP A 771 -4.33 -6.81 15.88
N SER A 772 -5.30 -7.34 15.14
CA SER A 772 -6.33 -6.58 14.43
C SER A 772 -7.32 -5.94 15.39
N ALA A 773 -7.73 -6.61 16.47
CA ALA A 773 -8.61 -6.05 17.48
C ALA A 773 -7.92 -4.92 18.25
N ARG A 774 -6.61 -5.03 18.48
CA ARG A 774 -5.79 -3.98 19.10
C ARG A 774 -5.42 -2.83 18.16
N GLY A 775 -5.30 -3.10 16.86
CA GLY A 775 -4.90 -2.11 15.84
C GLY A 775 -3.42 -1.85 15.72
N THR A 776 -2.66 -2.52 16.56
CA THR A 776 -1.22 -2.52 16.52
C THR A 776 -0.73 -3.91 16.83
N SER A 777 0.28 -4.34 16.09
CA SER A 777 1.00 -5.56 16.42
C SER A 777 2.05 -5.37 17.51
N ASP A 778 2.30 -4.13 17.96
CA ASP A 778 3.29 -3.85 19.00
C ASP A 778 2.76 -4.27 20.37
N TYR A 779 3.35 -5.33 20.92
CA TYR A 779 3.33 -5.64 22.34
C TYR A 779 4.74 -5.41 22.87
N ASN A 780 4.89 -4.59 23.90
CA ASN A 780 6.14 -4.43 24.63
C ASN A 780 5.95 -5.12 25.97
N THR A 781 6.71 -6.17 26.25
CA THR A 781 6.63 -6.87 27.54
C THR A 781 7.92 -6.79 28.35
N THR A 782 9.06 -6.41 27.74
CA THR A 782 10.33 -6.31 28.46
C THR A 782 11.13 -5.03 28.17
N GLY A 783 11.95 -4.58 29.12
CA GLY A 783 12.84 -3.43 28.95
C GLY A 783 13.81 -3.58 27.77
N VAL A 784 14.26 -4.80 27.48
CA VAL A 784 15.11 -5.10 26.31
C VAL A 784 14.36 -4.84 25.00
N GLU A 785 13.08 -5.24 24.90
CA GLU A 785 12.27 -4.98 23.71
C GLU A 785 12.08 -3.48 23.45
N ARG A 786 11.96 -2.67 24.50
CA ARG A 786 11.91 -1.19 24.37
C ARG A 786 13.20 -0.63 23.79
N THR A 787 14.35 -1.08 24.28
CA THR A 787 15.66 -0.66 23.75
C THR A 787 15.79 -1.05 22.29
N ILE A 788 15.46 -2.29 21.91
CA ILE A 788 15.50 -2.73 20.51
C ILE A 788 14.53 -1.90 19.66
N LYS A 789 13.33 -1.59 20.15
CA LYS A 789 12.36 -0.73 19.46
C LYS A 789 12.90 0.67 19.22
N LEU A 790 13.54 1.27 20.23
CA LEU A 790 14.18 2.58 20.12
C LEU A 790 15.33 2.56 19.10
N LEU A 791 16.23 1.58 19.20
CA LEU A 791 17.35 1.40 18.26
C LEU A 791 16.85 1.22 16.84
N ARG A 792 15.86 0.34 16.63
CA ARG A 792 15.24 0.11 15.34
C ARG A 792 14.63 1.39 14.77
N ARG A 793 13.86 2.14 15.56
CA ARG A 793 13.27 3.42 15.15
C ARG A 793 14.34 4.40 14.69
N ASN A 794 15.39 4.56 15.49
CA ASN A 794 16.46 5.50 15.22
C ASN A 794 17.24 5.09 13.96
N ALA A 795 17.49 3.79 13.79
CA ALA A 795 18.16 3.26 12.61
C ALA A 795 17.27 3.30 11.34
N VAL A 796 15.94 3.24 11.45
CA VAL A 796 15.01 3.55 10.32
C VAL A 796 15.17 5.00 9.88
N ILE A 797 15.12 5.94 10.82
CA ILE A 797 15.29 7.38 10.53
C ILE A 797 16.68 7.66 9.97
N TYR A 798 17.72 7.01 10.50
CA TYR A 798 19.07 7.07 9.97
C TYR A 798 19.14 6.59 8.52
N THR A 799 18.57 5.42 8.24
CA THR A 799 18.70 4.75 6.94
C THR A 799 17.88 5.43 5.85
N LEU A 800 16.67 5.89 6.15
CA LEU A 800 15.75 6.46 5.16
C LEU A 800 15.67 7.98 5.19
N GLY A 801 16.07 8.60 6.29
CA GLY A 801 15.91 10.04 6.46
C GLY A 801 16.62 10.80 5.34
N ALA A 802 15.89 11.72 4.70
CA ALA A 802 16.38 12.54 3.60
C ALA A 802 16.85 11.79 2.33
N LYS A 803 16.65 10.46 2.22
CA LYS A 803 16.93 9.67 1.00
C LYS A 803 15.86 9.84 -0.08
N VAL A 804 15.51 11.09 -0.38
CA VAL A 804 14.42 11.42 -1.32
C VAL A 804 14.67 10.78 -2.69
N ILE A 805 15.87 10.99 -3.22
CA ILE A 805 16.23 10.61 -4.60
C ILE A 805 16.25 9.09 -4.81
N THR A 806 16.62 8.30 -3.80
CA THR A 806 16.66 6.84 -3.95
C THR A 806 15.38 6.16 -3.51
N VAL A 807 14.64 6.74 -2.57
CA VAL A 807 13.38 6.15 -2.08
C VAL A 807 12.21 6.46 -3.02
N MET A 808 12.17 7.66 -3.61
CA MET A 808 11.09 8.05 -4.53
C MET A 808 10.93 7.09 -5.72
N PRO A 809 11.98 6.78 -6.50
CA PRO A 809 11.88 5.82 -7.59
C PRO A 809 11.49 4.42 -7.10
N LYS A 810 11.98 3.99 -5.93
CA LYS A 810 11.62 2.69 -5.34
C LYS A 810 10.14 2.56 -5.00
N GLN A 811 9.46 3.65 -4.64
CA GLN A 811 8.01 3.63 -4.44
C GLN A 811 7.26 3.53 -5.77
N ALA A 812 7.74 4.19 -6.82
CA ALA A 812 7.13 4.10 -8.16
C ALA A 812 7.17 2.67 -8.74
N ILE A 813 8.12 1.84 -8.30
CA ILE A 813 8.18 0.41 -8.67
C ILE A 813 6.87 -0.31 -8.31
N SER A 814 6.16 0.09 -7.24
CA SER A 814 4.88 -0.55 -6.87
C SER A 814 3.74 -0.32 -7.88
N LEU A 815 3.87 0.66 -8.79
CA LEU A 815 2.95 0.81 -9.94
C LEU A 815 3.00 -0.41 -10.86
N SER A 816 4.16 -1.07 -10.96
CA SER A 816 4.32 -2.25 -11.81
C SER A 816 3.49 -3.44 -11.33
N ASN A 817 3.30 -3.59 -10.01
CA ASN A 817 2.39 -4.59 -9.44
C ASN A 817 0.92 -4.28 -9.77
N ALA A 818 0.56 -2.99 -9.82
CA ALA A 818 -0.78 -2.58 -10.23
C ALA A 818 -1.02 -2.90 -11.72
N VAL A 819 -0.05 -2.59 -12.57
CA VAL A 819 -0.07 -2.92 -14.00
C VAL A 819 -0.13 -4.43 -14.23
N ALA A 820 0.60 -5.22 -13.43
CA ALA A 820 0.62 -6.67 -13.55
C ALA A 820 -0.77 -7.29 -13.35
N LYS A 821 -1.60 -6.76 -12.45
CA LYS A 821 -2.90 -7.37 -12.14
C LYS A 821 -3.87 -7.39 -13.33
N ARG A 822 -3.86 -6.37 -14.20
CA ARG A 822 -4.73 -6.27 -15.38
C ARG A 822 -4.06 -5.46 -16.50
N PRO A 823 -4.04 -5.90 -17.78
CA PRO A 823 -3.41 -5.15 -18.88
C PRO A 823 -3.93 -3.72 -19.06
N ALA A 824 -5.24 -3.51 -18.88
CA ALA A 824 -5.87 -2.19 -18.97
C ALA A 824 -5.34 -1.18 -17.93
N MET A 825 -4.69 -1.62 -16.85
CA MET A 825 -4.08 -0.73 -15.88
C MET A 825 -2.89 0.04 -16.45
N LEU A 826 -2.15 -0.49 -17.43
CA LEU A 826 -1.01 0.24 -18.01
C LEU A 826 -1.44 1.58 -18.61
N PRO A 827 -2.37 1.64 -19.59
CA PRO A 827 -2.81 2.92 -20.12
C PRO A 827 -3.53 3.79 -19.08
N ALA A 828 -4.28 3.20 -18.13
CA ALA A 828 -4.95 3.96 -17.08
C ALA A 828 -3.96 4.64 -16.11
N VAL A 829 -2.90 3.93 -15.70
CA VAL A 829 -1.83 4.46 -14.87
C VAL A 829 -1.06 5.54 -15.61
N LEU A 830 -0.69 5.31 -16.88
CA LEU A 830 0.03 6.32 -17.69
C LEU A 830 -0.82 7.59 -17.88
N LYS A 831 -2.12 7.46 -18.17
CA LYS A 831 -3.06 8.58 -18.26
C LYS A 831 -3.09 9.35 -16.94
N THR A 832 -3.24 8.65 -15.82
CA THR A 832 -3.33 9.28 -14.49
C THR A 832 -2.02 9.98 -14.10
N VAL A 833 -0.87 9.36 -14.34
CA VAL A 833 0.44 9.97 -14.10
C VAL A 833 0.63 11.22 -14.95
N ASN A 834 0.24 11.17 -16.22
CA ASN A 834 0.37 12.32 -17.13
C ASN A 834 -0.46 13.52 -16.66
N VAL A 835 -1.72 13.31 -16.26
CA VAL A 835 -2.56 14.41 -15.75
C VAL A 835 -2.13 14.89 -14.36
N MET A 836 -1.51 14.02 -13.54
CA MET A 836 -0.93 14.40 -12.25
C MET A 836 0.34 15.25 -12.35
N ALA A 837 0.90 15.45 -13.55
CA ALA A 837 1.95 16.42 -13.77
C ALA A 837 1.46 17.86 -13.49
N ASP A 838 0.16 18.13 -13.62
CA ASP A 838 -0.47 19.38 -13.17
C ASP A 838 -0.77 19.29 -11.64
N PRO A 839 -0.16 20.14 -10.80
CA PRO A 839 -0.42 20.15 -9.36
C PRO A 839 -1.89 20.35 -8.96
N ARG A 840 -2.67 21.07 -9.78
CA ARG A 840 -4.10 21.32 -9.52
C ARG A 840 -4.90 20.04 -9.71
N VAL A 841 -4.69 19.35 -10.82
CA VAL A 841 -5.33 18.05 -11.12
C VAL A 841 -4.86 16.99 -10.13
N ALA A 842 -3.56 16.98 -9.78
CA ALA A 842 -3.03 16.07 -8.77
C ALA A 842 -3.69 16.24 -7.40
N LYS A 843 -4.04 17.47 -7.01
CA LYS A 843 -4.79 17.76 -5.78
C LYS A 843 -6.25 17.29 -5.89
N GLN A 844 -6.89 17.48 -7.05
CA GLN A 844 -8.26 17.02 -7.29
C GLN A 844 -8.37 15.49 -7.26
N LEU A 845 -7.44 14.77 -7.88
CA LEU A 845 -7.42 13.30 -7.87
C LEU A 845 -7.16 12.74 -6.46
N GLU A 846 -6.30 13.40 -5.71
CA GLU A 846 -6.01 13.07 -4.30
C GLU A 846 -7.21 13.32 -3.40
N GLU A 847 -7.95 14.41 -3.63
CA GLU A 847 -9.19 14.71 -2.92
C GLU A 847 -10.29 13.72 -3.30
N ARG A 848 -10.44 13.39 -4.59
CA ARG A 848 -11.38 12.37 -5.07
C ARG A 848 -11.14 11.03 -4.38
N ALA A 849 -9.89 10.58 -4.33
CA ALA A 849 -9.54 9.33 -3.67
C ALA A 849 -9.82 9.37 -2.16
N ARG A 850 -9.48 10.46 -1.46
CA ARG A 850 -9.68 10.55 0.01
C ARG A 850 -11.12 10.76 0.43
N THR A 851 -11.93 11.43 -0.38
CA THR A 851 -13.36 11.66 -0.10
C THR A 851 -14.18 10.41 -0.36
N LYS A 852 -13.85 9.66 -1.42
CA LYS A 852 -14.58 8.45 -1.79
C LYS A 852 -14.10 7.19 -1.06
N SER A 853 -12.79 7.08 -0.77
CA SER A 853 -12.20 5.90 -0.12
C SER A 853 -11.77 6.17 1.31
N SER A 854 -12.49 5.54 2.24
CA SER A 854 -12.09 5.43 3.65
C SER A 854 -10.75 4.73 3.82
N LEU A 855 -10.43 3.77 2.94
CA LEU A 855 -9.15 3.06 2.93
C LEU A 855 -8.01 4.04 2.63
N VAL A 856 -8.10 4.81 1.53
CA VAL A 856 -7.05 5.77 1.14
C VAL A 856 -6.91 6.89 2.17
N ARG A 857 -8.03 7.37 2.73
CA ARG A 857 -8.04 8.41 3.78
C ARG A 857 -7.30 7.97 5.05
N ASN A 858 -7.50 6.72 5.48
CA ASN A 858 -6.95 6.16 6.72
C ASN A 858 -5.73 5.26 6.54
N ARG A 859 -5.25 5.14 5.31
CA ARG A 859 -4.09 4.34 4.97
C ARG A 859 -2.91 4.82 5.79
N SER A 860 -2.07 3.88 6.22
CA SER A 860 -0.74 4.27 6.65
C SER A 860 0.31 3.52 5.89
N TRP A 861 1.39 4.23 5.68
CA TRP A 861 2.46 3.81 4.81
C TRP A 861 3.42 2.83 5.49
N GLU A 862 3.79 3.07 6.75
CA GLU A 862 4.73 2.22 7.47
C GLU A 862 4.28 1.96 8.92
N ARG A 863 4.37 0.68 9.32
CA ARG A 863 4.06 0.20 10.68
C ARG A 863 4.92 0.95 11.70
N ASP A 864 6.19 1.13 11.39
CA ASP A 864 7.17 1.69 12.31
C ASP A 864 7.05 3.22 12.41
N LEU A 865 6.61 3.92 11.35
CA LEU A 865 6.25 5.35 11.45
C LEU A 865 4.97 5.59 12.25
N ARG A 866 3.99 4.66 12.23
CA ARG A 866 2.82 4.76 13.11
C ARG A 866 3.23 4.78 14.57
N ALA A 867 4.21 3.96 14.95
CA ALA A 867 4.75 3.94 16.31
C ALA A 867 5.51 5.23 16.68
N ILE A 868 5.80 6.11 15.71
CA ILE A 868 6.41 7.43 15.95
C ILE A 868 5.36 8.47 16.36
N TYR A 869 4.05 8.19 16.24
CA TYR A 869 2.98 9.06 16.76
C TYR A 869 2.98 9.11 18.29
N ASN A 870 3.93 9.89 18.85
CA ASN A 870 4.00 10.30 20.24
C ASN A 870 3.16 11.55 20.51
N ASP A 871 3.05 11.99 21.77
CA ASP A 871 2.36 13.24 22.16
C ASP A 871 2.85 14.45 21.36
N LYS A 872 4.16 14.51 21.06
CA LYS A 872 4.73 15.54 20.17
C LYS A 872 4.09 15.58 18.78
N ASN A 873 3.62 14.45 18.27
CA ASN A 873 2.94 14.38 16.99
C ASN A 873 1.45 14.74 17.12
N ILE A 874 0.78 14.36 18.21
CA ILE A 874 -0.58 14.84 18.52
C ILE A 874 -0.57 16.38 18.62
N ARG A 875 0.38 16.95 19.37
CA ARG A 875 0.62 18.39 19.41
C ARG A 875 0.80 18.95 18.00
N LYS A 876 1.73 18.43 17.19
CA LYS A 876 1.92 18.85 15.78
C LYS A 876 0.66 18.76 14.92
N PHE A 877 -0.19 17.75 15.11
CA PHE A 877 -1.46 17.62 14.38
C PHE A 877 -2.38 18.79 14.69
N PHE A 878 -2.52 19.15 15.96
CA PHE A 878 -3.24 20.36 16.38
C PHE A 878 -2.56 21.64 15.89
N GLU A 879 -1.24 21.65 15.70
CA GLU A 879 -0.54 22.76 15.01
C GLU A 879 -0.80 22.83 13.49
N GLY A 880 -1.64 21.94 12.93
CA GLY A 880 -1.81 21.80 11.49
C GLY A 880 -0.55 21.34 10.75
N LYS A 881 0.49 20.90 11.48
CA LYS A 881 1.75 20.44 10.90
C LYS A 881 1.68 18.97 10.57
N SER A 882 2.29 18.60 9.44
CA SER A 882 2.42 17.20 9.04
C SER A 882 3.08 16.37 10.14
N LEU A 883 2.36 15.31 10.51
CA LEU A 883 2.61 14.31 11.53
C LEU A 883 3.90 13.48 11.34
N SER A 884 4.54 13.56 10.16
CA SER A 884 5.77 12.83 9.84
C SER A 884 7.03 13.58 10.32
N PRO A 885 8.08 12.90 10.84
CA PRO A 885 9.42 13.46 10.88
C PRO A 885 9.74 14.11 9.53
N ILE A 886 10.32 15.31 9.53
CA ILE A 886 10.63 16.07 8.31
C ILE A 886 11.38 15.19 7.29
N SER A 887 12.27 14.35 7.80
CA SER A 887 13.08 13.40 7.03
C SER A 887 12.30 12.31 6.29
N MET A 888 11.05 12.02 6.67
CA MET A 888 10.18 10.99 6.09
C MET A 888 9.04 11.57 5.22
N ARG A 889 8.86 12.90 5.20
CA ARG A 889 7.82 13.57 4.40
C ARG A 889 7.87 13.22 2.91
N PRO A 890 9.06 13.21 2.25
CA PRO A 890 9.11 12.93 0.82
C PRO A 890 8.69 11.50 0.48
N ILE A 891 8.95 10.57 1.39
CA ILE A 891 8.58 9.16 1.23
C ILE A 891 7.07 8.99 1.39
N SER A 892 6.49 9.59 2.43
CA SER A 892 5.05 9.58 2.67
C SER A 892 4.29 10.29 1.54
N TRP A 893 4.86 11.38 1.01
CA TRP A 893 4.31 12.09 -0.14
C TRP A 893 4.30 11.20 -1.39
N MET A 894 5.42 10.52 -1.68
CA MET A 894 5.50 9.66 -2.86
C MET A 894 4.54 8.47 -2.76
N ASP A 895 4.46 7.78 -1.61
CA ASP A 895 3.46 6.71 -1.43
C ASP A 895 2.04 7.22 -1.64
N ARG A 896 1.69 8.37 -1.04
CA ARG A 896 0.37 8.98 -1.22
C ARG A 896 0.07 9.25 -2.69
N LYS A 897 1.05 9.75 -3.46
CA LYS A 897 0.88 9.98 -4.91
C LYS A 897 0.76 8.67 -5.68
N THR A 898 1.61 7.68 -5.42
CA THR A 898 1.53 6.35 -6.04
C THR A 898 0.18 5.68 -5.79
N VAL A 899 -0.31 5.70 -4.55
CA VAL A 899 -1.62 5.15 -4.17
C VAL A 899 -2.75 5.93 -4.86
N THR A 900 -2.65 7.26 -4.92
CA THR A 900 -3.62 8.11 -5.62
C THR A 900 -3.69 7.75 -7.11
N VAL A 901 -2.54 7.54 -7.76
CA VAL A 901 -2.47 7.11 -9.17
C VAL A 901 -3.18 5.77 -9.35
N VAL A 902 -2.81 4.76 -8.56
CA VAL A 902 -3.37 3.41 -8.69
C VAL A 902 -4.86 3.39 -8.40
N TRP A 903 -5.30 4.06 -7.33
CA TRP A 903 -6.70 4.08 -6.93
C TRP A 903 -7.57 4.77 -7.99
N ASN A 904 -7.17 5.94 -8.48
CA ASN A 904 -7.95 6.63 -9.52
C ASN A 904 -7.95 5.86 -10.84
N SER A 905 -6.84 5.22 -11.21
CA SER A 905 -6.77 4.36 -12.40
C SER A 905 -7.71 3.16 -12.29
N ALA A 906 -7.75 2.50 -11.13
CA ALA A 906 -8.62 1.36 -10.89
C ALA A 906 -10.10 1.77 -10.85
N TYR A 907 -10.42 2.91 -10.21
CA TYR A 907 -11.77 3.47 -10.16
C TYR A 907 -12.28 3.86 -11.56
N ASP A 908 -11.46 4.54 -12.36
CA ASP A 908 -11.85 4.95 -13.71
C ASP A 908 -12.07 3.74 -14.62
N LEU A 909 -11.25 2.69 -14.49
CA LEU A 909 -11.48 1.43 -15.21
C LEU A 909 -12.76 0.73 -14.76
N ALA A 910 -13.03 0.63 -13.46
CA ALA A 910 -14.26 0.06 -12.95
C ALA A 910 -15.51 0.81 -13.45
N THR A 911 -15.44 2.15 -13.45
CA THR A 911 -16.51 3.00 -13.97
C THR A 911 -16.69 2.80 -15.49
N ALA A 912 -15.58 2.67 -16.24
CA ALA A 912 -15.61 2.38 -17.66
C ALA A 912 -16.15 0.97 -17.98
N ASP A 913 -15.98 0.01 -17.07
CA ASP A 913 -16.59 -1.31 -17.13
C ASP A 913 -18.09 -1.31 -16.74
N GLY A 914 -18.66 -0.15 -16.43
CA GLY A 914 -20.08 0.02 -16.09
C GLY A 914 -20.44 -0.32 -14.64
N LEU A 915 -19.45 -0.46 -13.75
CA LEU A 915 -19.71 -0.66 -12.32
C LEU A 915 -20.31 0.61 -11.69
N GLU A 916 -21.27 0.42 -10.79
CA GLU A 916 -21.82 1.52 -10.00
C GLU A 916 -20.73 2.14 -9.12
N GLU A 917 -20.91 3.39 -8.72
CA GLU A 917 -19.91 4.13 -7.95
C GLU A 917 -19.46 3.40 -6.69
N LYS A 918 -20.39 2.83 -5.91
CA LYS A 918 -20.06 2.07 -4.69
C LYS A 918 -19.20 0.83 -5.00
N GLN A 919 -19.52 0.13 -6.10
CA GLN A 919 -18.76 -1.03 -6.58
C GLN A 919 -17.39 -0.62 -7.13
N ALA A 920 -17.31 0.50 -7.84
CA ALA A 920 -16.06 1.06 -8.35
C ALA A 920 -15.12 1.51 -7.23
N ILE A 921 -15.65 2.11 -6.16
CA ILE A 921 -14.89 2.44 -4.94
C ILE A 921 -14.34 1.16 -4.31
N LYS A 922 -15.20 0.16 -4.10
CA LYS A 922 -14.79 -1.13 -3.52
C LYS A 922 -13.70 -1.80 -4.38
N TYR A 923 -13.90 -1.85 -5.69
CA TYR A 923 -12.92 -2.39 -6.64
C TYR A 923 -11.58 -1.66 -6.52
N ALA A 924 -11.57 -0.33 -6.49
CA ALA A 924 -10.35 0.45 -6.34
C ALA A 924 -9.66 0.24 -4.98
N ASP A 925 -10.43 0.12 -3.89
CA ASP A 925 -9.91 -0.21 -2.56
C ASP A 925 -9.28 -1.61 -2.53
N ASP A 926 -9.97 -2.60 -3.07
CA ASP A 926 -9.48 -3.97 -3.21
C ASP A 926 -8.21 -4.03 -4.06
N PHE A 927 -8.12 -3.21 -5.11
CA PHE A 927 -6.94 -3.08 -5.95
C PHE A 927 -5.73 -2.52 -5.20
N ILE A 928 -5.95 -1.49 -4.37
CA ILE A 928 -4.89 -0.92 -3.52
C ILE A 928 -4.41 -1.96 -2.51
N GLU A 929 -5.33 -2.66 -1.84
CA GLU A 929 -4.96 -3.67 -0.87
C GLU A 929 -4.18 -4.81 -1.51
N THR A 930 -4.55 -5.23 -2.71
CA THR A 930 -3.89 -6.35 -3.38
C THR A 930 -2.54 -5.97 -3.97
N THR A 931 -2.34 -4.73 -4.42
CA THR A 931 -1.13 -4.35 -5.19
C THR A 931 -0.12 -3.50 -4.41
N GLN A 932 -0.59 -2.72 -3.43
CA GLN A 932 0.22 -1.78 -2.66
C GLN A 932 0.59 -2.36 -1.29
N PRO A 933 1.77 -2.02 -0.75
CA PRO A 933 2.17 -2.43 0.60
C PRO A 933 1.20 -1.84 1.63
N MET A 934 0.75 -2.63 2.61
CA MET A 934 -0.14 -2.17 3.70
C MET A 934 0.58 -2.20 5.04
N ALA A 935 0.36 -1.24 5.92
CA ALA A 935 0.98 -1.18 7.25
C ALA A 935 0.03 -1.51 8.42
N ASP A 936 -1.23 -1.77 8.09
CA ASP A 936 -2.28 -2.04 9.07
C ASP A 936 -2.16 -3.41 9.71
N ALA A 937 -2.42 -3.52 11.02
CA ALA A 937 -2.38 -4.81 11.70
C ALA A 937 -3.36 -5.83 11.08
N THR A 938 -4.47 -5.36 10.50
CA THR A 938 -5.41 -6.19 9.73
C THR A 938 -4.82 -6.74 8.43
N ASP A 939 -3.86 -6.04 7.84
CA ASP A 939 -3.34 -6.32 6.51
C ASP A 939 -1.92 -6.89 6.55
N LEU A 940 -1.24 -6.81 7.71
CA LEU A 940 0.13 -7.26 7.88
C LEU A 940 0.22 -8.80 7.97
N PRO A 941 1.22 -9.41 7.33
CA PRO A 941 1.52 -10.83 7.52
C PRO A 941 1.96 -11.15 8.96
N GLY A 942 1.90 -12.44 9.32
CA GLY A 942 2.27 -12.92 10.66
C GLY A 942 3.66 -12.50 11.12
N TYR A 943 4.69 -12.58 10.26
CA TYR A 943 6.06 -12.16 10.62
C TYR A 943 6.20 -10.65 10.86
N PHE A 944 5.38 -9.84 10.19
CA PHE A 944 5.37 -8.39 10.40
C PHE A 944 4.58 -8.01 11.66
N ARG A 945 3.73 -8.91 12.15
CA ARG A 945 3.08 -8.79 13.46
C ARG A 945 3.84 -9.51 14.57
N GLY A 946 5.08 -9.87 14.25
CA GLY A 946 6.01 -10.60 15.07
C GLY A 946 6.38 -9.94 16.40
N GLY A 947 7.21 -10.63 17.18
CA GLY A 947 7.93 -9.99 18.30
C GLY A 947 8.91 -8.92 17.81
N ILE A 948 9.55 -8.17 18.72
CA ILE A 948 10.45 -7.07 18.31
C ILE A 948 11.62 -7.55 17.43
N ALA A 949 12.10 -8.77 17.66
CA ALA A 949 13.15 -9.39 16.85
C ALA A 949 12.66 -9.64 15.41
N GLU A 950 11.53 -10.33 15.23
CA GLU A 950 10.93 -10.55 13.91
C GLU A 950 10.65 -9.23 13.19
N LYS A 951 10.15 -8.22 13.92
CA LYS A 951 9.91 -6.88 13.37
C LYS A 951 11.17 -6.15 12.96
N THR A 952 12.26 -6.37 13.68
CA THR A 952 13.60 -5.90 13.35
C THR A 952 14.06 -6.46 12.01
N PHE A 953 13.94 -7.79 11.82
CA PHE A 953 14.30 -8.45 10.58
C PHE A 953 13.38 -8.09 9.41
N THR A 954 12.11 -7.77 9.67
CA THR A 954 11.11 -7.44 8.63
C THR A 954 11.01 -5.96 8.30
N THR A 955 11.83 -5.11 8.91
CA THR A 955 11.86 -3.67 8.58
C THR A 955 12.23 -3.47 7.10
N PHE A 956 11.47 -2.62 6.39
CA PHE A 956 11.57 -2.41 4.94
C PHE A 956 11.31 -3.64 4.05
N MET A 957 10.91 -4.77 4.63
CA MET A 957 10.55 -5.95 3.85
C MET A 957 9.10 -5.91 3.35
N ASN A 958 8.29 -4.89 3.69
CA ASN A 958 6.87 -4.89 3.33
C ASN A 958 6.64 -4.90 1.81
N GLN A 959 7.36 -4.05 1.06
CA GLN A 959 7.32 -4.06 -0.40
C GLN A 959 7.84 -5.39 -0.98
N ARG A 960 8.92 -5.94 -0.41
CA ARG A 960 9.47 -7.23 -0.88
C ARG A 960 8.47 -8.36 -0.65
N ASN A 961 7.84 -8.40 0.51
CA ASN A 961 6.79 -9.35 0.84
C ASN A 961 5.57 -9.18 -0.06
N GLN A 962 5.26 -7.95 -0.48
CA GLN A 962 4.23 -7.68 -1.48
C GLN A 962 4.59 -8.30 -2.84
N ASN A 963 5.84 -8.17 -3.29
CA ASN A 963 6.30 -8.77 -4.54
C ASN A 963 6.30 -10.31 -4.48
N TRP A 964 6.64 -10.87 -3.32
CA TRP A 964 6.52 -12.32 -3.08
C TRP A 964 5.09 -12.82 -3.13
N GLN A 965 4.17 -12.06 -2.55
CA GLN A 965 2.75 -12.38 -2.65
C GLN A 965 2.27 -12.28 -4.09
N ALA A 966 2.69 -11.28 -4.85
CA ALA A 966 2.40 -11.20 -6.28
C ALA A 966 2.88 -12.47 -7.02
N LEU A 967 4.14 -12.88 -6.80
CA LEU A 967 4.69 -14.10 -7.42
C LEU A 967 3.95 -15.37 -6.98
N ARG A 968 3.88 -15.61 -5.68
CA ARG A 968 3.44 -16.90 -5.15
C ARG A 968 1.92 -17.04 -5.15
N HIS A 969 1.21 -16.00 -4.75
CA HIS A 969 -0.25 -16.03 -4.62
C HIS A 969 -0.91 -15.63 -5.95
N ASP A 970 -0.58 -14.45 -6.47
CA ASP A 970 -1.33 -13.86 -7.59
C ASP A 970 -0.91 -14.41 -8.96
N ILE A 971 0.29 -14.98 -9.10
CA ILE A 971 0.74 -15.59 -10.34
C ILE A 971 0.63 -17.11 -10.22
N LEU A 972 1.47 -17.72 -9.39
CA LEU A 972 1.56 -19.18 -9.33
C LEU A 972 0.33 -19.80 -8.66
N GLY A 973 -0.27 -19.11 -7.69
CA GLY A 973 -1.44 -19.58 -6.97
C GLY A 973 -2.69 -19.56 -7.84
N GLU A 974 -3.02 -18.38 -8.39
CA GLU A 974 -4.15 -18.20 -9.31
C GLU A 974 -4.03 -19.09 -10.56
N TYR A 975 -2.82 -19.26 -11.13
CA TYR A 975 -2.60 -20.17 -12.25
C TYR A 975 -2.90 -21.63 -11.89
N ARG A 976 -2.42 -22.10 -10.73
CA ARG A 976 -2.71 -23.47 -10.26
C ARG A 976 -4.18 -23.68 -9.91
N ALA A 977 -4.89 -22.61 -9.58
CA ALA A 977 -6.33 -22.62 -9.36
C ALA A 977 -7.14 -22.57 -10.66
N GLY A 978 -6.52 -22.19 -11.78
CA GLY A 978 -7.19 -22.02 -13.07
C GLY A 978 -7.84 -20.64 -13.27
N GLU A 979 -7.56 -19.69 -12.38
CA GLU A 979 -8.13 -18.33 -12.41
C GLU A 979 -7.47 -17.43 -13.46
N ILE A 980 -6.24 -17.76 -13.87
CA ILE A 980 -5.51 -17.01 -14.90
C ILE A 980 -4.89 -17.95 -15.94
N SER A 981 -4.83 -17.48 -17.19
CA SER A 981 -4.20 -18.18 -18.30
C SER A 981 -2.67 -18.16 -18.20
N LYS A 982 -2.00 -19.02 -18.98
CA LYS A 982 -0.53 -19.01 -19.12
C LYS A 982 -0.01 -17.67 -19.68
N SER A 983 -0.73 -17.03 -20.61
CA SER A 983 -0.37 -15.72 -21.13
C SER A 983 -0.45 -14.64 -20.05
N MET A 984 -1.46 -14.70 -19.19
CA MET A 984 -1.59 -13.78 -18.06
C MET A 984 -0.52 -14.03 -16.99
N VAL A 985 -0.07 -15.28 -16.81
CA VAL A 985 1.10 -15.60 -15.97
C VAL A 985 2.35 -14.90 -16.50
N MET A 986 2.63 -14.98 -17.81
CA MET A 986 3.78 -14.32 -18.42
C MET A 986 3.70 -12.80 -18.29
N TYR A 987 2.55 -12.22 -18.59
CA TYR A 987 2.29 -10.78 -18.42
C TYR A 987 2.53 -10.34 -16.98
N ARG A 988 1.93 -11.03 -16.01
CA ARG A 988 2.10 -10.72 -14.59
C ARG A 988 3.55 -10.90 -14.13
N PHE A 989 4.25 -11.92 -14.62
CA PHE A 989 5.64 -12.17 -14.27
C PHE A 989 6.56 -11.06 -14.80
N LEU A 990 6.36 -10.65 -16.05
CA LEU A 990 7.08 -9.53 -16.67
C LEU A 990 6.91 -8.24 -15.84
N PHE A 991 5.67 -7.86 -15.55
CA PHE A 991 5.38 -6.59 -14.88
C PHE A 991 5.58 -6.61 -13.37
N SER A 992 5.44 -7.75 -12.68
CA SER A 992 5.62 -7.80 -11.22
C SER A 992 7.00 -8.29 -10.77
N GLN A 993 7.78 -8.95 -11.64
CA GLN A 993 9.10 -9.49 -11.29
C GLN A 993 10.20 -8.86 -12.13
N VAL A 994 10.13 -8.98 -13.45
CA VAL A 994 11.24 -8.59 -14.36
C VAL A 994 11.42 -7.08 -14.43
N LEU A 995 10.37 -6.34 -14.80
CA LEU A 995 10.44 -4.88 -14.87
C LEU A 995 10.88 -4.26 -13.54
N PRO A 996 10.26 -4.58 -12.38
CA PRO A 996 10.67 -3.99 -11.12
C PRO A 996 12.04 -4.46 -10.63
N SER A 997 12.50 -5.66 -10.97
CA SER A 997 13.86 -6.09 -10.64
C SER A 997 14.90 -5.28 -11.39
N VAL A 998 14.69 -5.07 -12.69
CA VAL A 998 15.58 -4.24 -13.52
C VAL A 998 15.58 -2.80 -13.03
N MET A 999 14.40 -2.20 -12.79
CA MET A 999 14.30 -0.85 -12.24
C MET A 999 14.99 -0.73 -10.88
N LEU A 1000 14.82 -1.71 -9.98
CA LEU A 1000 15.48 -1.70 -8.68
C LEU A 1000 16.99 -1.83 -8.81
N GLY A 1001 17.47 -2.68 -9.72
CA GLY A 1001 18.89 -2.81 -10.07
C GLY A 1001 19.45 -1.49 -10.60
N MET A 1002 18.73 -0.84 -11.51
CA MET A 1002 19.10 0.48 -12.06
C MET A 1002 19.21 1.55 -10.99
N ILE A 1003 18.21 1.65 -10.10
CA ILE A 1003 18.21 2.61 -9.00
C ILE A 1003 19.32 2.29 -7.99
N THR A 1004 19.65 1.02 -7.81
CA THR A 1004 20.70 0.60 -6.86
C THR A 1004 22.08 0.90 -7.42
N ARG A 1005 22.33 0.63 -8.71
CA ARG A 1005 23.62 0.85 -9.36
C ARG A 1005 23.82 2.28 -9.89
N GLY A 1006 22.75 3.05 -10.06
CA GLY A 1006 22.81 4.35 -10.72
C GLY A 1006 23.13 4.27 -12.23
N ARG A 1007 22.90 3.11 -12.86
CA ARG A 1007 23.06 2.84 -14.29
C ARG A 1007 22.24 1.62 -14.74
N LEU A 1008 22.04 1.46 -16.05
CA LEU A 1008 21.46 0.26 -16.66
C LEU A 1008 22.31 -0.99 -16.37
N PRO A 1009 21.71 -2.20 -16.36
CA PRO A 1009 22.47 -3.45 -16.36
C PRO A 1009 23.37 -3.51 -17.60
N GLU A 1010 24.61 -3.95 -17.43
CA GLU A 1010 25.59 -4.03 -18.54
C GLU A 1010 25.46 -5.30 -19.36
N ASP A 1011 24.99 -6.38 -18.73
CA ASP A 1011 24.86 -7.68 -19.36
C ASP A 1011 23.66 -8.46 -18.79
N ALA A 1012 23.33 -9.57 -19.44
CA ALA A 1012 22.28 -10.48 -18.99
C ALA A 1012 22.58 -11.11 -17.61
N LYS A 1013 23.85 -11.14 -17.18
CA LYS A 1013 24.23 -11.66 -15.87
C LYS A 1013 23.81 -10.71 -14.77
N GLU A 1014 24.03 -9.40 -14.90
CA GLU A 1014 23.54 -8.40 -13.95
C GLU A 1014 22.01 -8.39 -13.89
N MET A 1015 21.33 -8.46 -15.04
CA MET A 1015 19.87 -8.56 -15.08
C MET A 1015 19.36 -9.86 -14.42
N GLY A 1016 20.02 -10.99 -14.66
CA GLY A 1016 19.71 -12.27 -14.02
C GLY A 1016 19.94 -12.24 -12.51
N LEU A 1017 21.01 -11.57 -12.05
CA LEU A 1017 21.27 -11.35 -10.63
C LEU A 1017 20.23 -10.44 -9.98
N ASP A 1018 19.79 -9.39 -10.66
CA ASP A 1018 18.71 -8.52 -10.18
C ASP A 1018 17.40 -9.29 -10.03
N LEU A 1019 17.03 -10.08 -11.05
CA LEU A 1019 15.82 -10.89 -11.03
C LEU A 1019 15.89 -11.94 -9.91
N ALA A 1020 17.01 -12.66 -9.79
CA ALA A 1020 17.23 -13.64 -8.73
C ALA A 1020 17.16 -12.98 -7.34
N SER A 1021 17.80 -11.82 -7.16
CA SER A 1021 17.73 -11.02 -5.93
C SER A 1021 16.29 -10.65 -5.61
N TYR A 1022 15.55 -10.16 -6.60
CA TYR A 1022 14.18 -9.69 -6.43
C TYR A 1022 13.21 -10.83 -6.06
N MET A 1023 13.40 -12.03 -6.62
CA MET A 1023 12.56 -13.20 -6.33
C MET A 1023 12.91 -13.89 -5.01
N ILE A 1024 14.20 -13.91 -4.63
CA ILE A 1024 14.69 -14.66 -3.47
C ILE A 1024 14.67 -13.82 -2.20
N THR A 1025 15.09 -12.55 -2.28
CA THR A 1025 15.20 -11.68 -1.08
C THR A 1025 13.90 -11.40 -0.32
N PRO A 1026 12.69 -11.55 -0.89
CA PRO A 1026 11.45 -11.51 -0.13
C PRO A 1026 11.28 -12.63 0.91
N LEU A 1027 11.97 -13.77 0.74
CA LEU A 1027 11.94 -14.85 1.72
C LEU A 1027 12.60 -14.37 3.02
N ILE A 1028 11.78 -14.01 4.01
CA ILE A 1028 12.21 -13.51 5.32
C ILE A 1028 13.19 -14.53 5.96
N PHE A 1029 14.32 -14.11 6.52
CA PHE A 1029 15.39 -14.97 7.09
C PHE A 1029 16.24 -15.79 6.09
N GLY A 1030 15.64 -16.45 5.08
CA GLY A 1030 16.38 -17.35 4.17
C GLY A 1030 16.87 -16.69 2.89
N GLY A 1031 16.12 -15.71 2.37
CA GLY A 1031 16.34 -15.15 1.04
C GLY A 1031 17.69 -14.47 0.88
N ARG A 1032 18.07 -13.63 1.84
CA ARG A 1032 19.38 -12.95 1.81
C ARG A 1032 20.53 -13.94 1.96
N PHE A 1033 20.38 -14.97 2.79
CA PHE A 1033 21.39 -16.00 2.94
C PHE A 1033 21.63 -16.73 1.61
N ILE A 1034 20.55 -17.16 0.95
CA ILE A 1034 20.61 -17.83 -0.36
C ILE A 1034 21.22 -16.89 -1.40
N TYR A 1035 20.81 -15.63 -1.42
CA TYR A 1035 21.35 -14.64 -2.36
C TYR A 1035 22.86 -14.45 -2.15
N ASN A 1036 23.32 -14.19 -0.93
CA ASN A 1036 24.74 -13.97 -0.63
C ASN A 1036 25.59 -15.21 -0.93
N LEU A 1037 25.04 -16.41 -0.67
CA LEU A 1037 25.70 -17.67 -1.02
C LEU A 1037 25.80 -17.86 -2.54
N ALA A 1038 24.76 -17.48 -3.28
CA ALA A 1038 24.72 -17.56 -4.74
C ALA A 1038 25.63 -16.52 -5.43
N THR A 1039 25.77 -15.32 -4.86
CA THR A 1039 26.62 -14.26 -5.41
C THR A 1039 28.08 -14.38 -4.98
N GLY A 1040 28.38 -15.19 -3.96
CA GLY A 1040 29.70 -15.26 -3.35
C GLY A 1040 30.05 -14.02 -2.50
N GLU A 1041 29.10 -13.10 -2.30
CA GLU A 1041 29.27 -11.87 -1.50
C GLU A 1041 29.05 -12.12 0.01
N TRP A 1042 29.40 -13.31 0.49
CA TRP A 1042 29.24 -13.65 1.90
C TRP A 1042 30.36 -13.02 2.73
N ASP A 1043 30.07 -11.89 3.36
CA ASP A 1043 30.83 -11.35 4.47
C ASP A 1043 30.03 -11.53 5.79
N PRO A 1044 30.45 -12.38 6.74
CA PRO A 1044 29.71 -12.59 7.98
C PRO A 1044 29.56 -11.33 8.86
N ILE A 1045 30.37 -10.29 8.63
CA ILE A 1045 30.39 -9.03 9.38
C ILE A 1045 29.71 -7.89 8.59
N THR A 1046 29.89 -7.83 7.26
CA THR A 1046 29.33 -6.75 6.42
C THR A 1046 28.21 -7.17 5.46
N SER A 1047 28.00 -8.47 5.23
CA SER A 1047 26.84 -8.94 4.47
C SER A 1047 25.60 -8.58 5.27
N GLU A 1048 24.56 -8.15 4.55
CA GLU A 1048 23.36 -7.53 5.08
C GLU A 1048 22.45 -8.46 5.93
N VAL A 1049 23.03 -9.41 6.65
CA VAL A 1049 22.46 -9.98 7.88
C VAL A 1049 22.49 -8.95 9.01
N SER A 1050 23.20 -7.82 8.85
CA SER A 1050 23.04 -6.67 9.74
C SER A 1050 21.60 -6.16 9.66
N THR A 1051 20.79 -6.68 10.59
CA THR A 1051 19.48 -6.11 10.88
C THR A 1051 19.66 -4.64 11.19
N ILE A 1052 18.66 -3.83 10.92
CA ILE A 1052 18.71 -2.39 11.14
C ILE A 1052 19.25 -1.99 12.53
N PRO A 1053 18.94 -2.69 13.65
CA PRO A 1053 19.54 -2.42 14.95
C PRO A 1053 21.05 -2.72 15.04
N ALA A 1054 21.57 -3.63 14.21
CA ALA A 1054 23.00 -3.90 14.12
C ALA A 1054 23.77 -2.80 13.37
N ARG A 1055 23.10 -1.85 12.71
CA ARG A 1055 23.78 -0.73 12.01
C ARG A 1055 24.62 0.12 12.96
N GLY A 1056 24.14 0.40 14.17
CA GLY A 1056 24.93 1.13 15.18
C GLY A 1056 26.25 0.41 15.52
N PRO A 1057 26.19 -0.85 15.98
CA PRO A 1057 27.39 -1.67 16.21
C PRO A 1057 28.27 -1.85 14.96
N GLU A 1058 27.69 -2.05 13.78
CA GLU A 1058 28.42 -2.21 12.51
C GLU A 1058 29.22 -0.95 12.16
N GLU A 1059 28.62 0.24 12.29
CA GLU A 1059 29.31 1.50 12.09
C GLU A 1059 30.43 1.71 13.13
N ILE A 1060 30.26 1.27 14.40
CA ILE A 1060 31.36 1.28 15.39
C ILE A 1060 32.51 0.36 14.93
N VAL A 1061 32.22 -0.87 14.51
CA VAL A 1061 33.23 -1.82 14.06
C VAL A 1061 33.98 -1.28 12.83
N ARG A 1062 33.27 -0.65 11.90
CA ARG A 1062 33.87 0.02 10.74
C ARG A 1062 34.72 1.21 11.13
N GLY A 1063 34.29 2.04 12.08
CA GLY A 1063 35.06 3.16 12.59
C GLY A 1063 36.36 2.71 13.27
N VAL A 1064 36.30 1.66 14.08
CA VAL A 1064 37.49 1.06 14.71
C VAL A 1064 38.41 0.44 13.66
N SER A 1065 37.87 -0.24 12.65
CA SER A 1065 38.66 -0.82 11.56
C SER A 1065 39.35 0.25 10.71
N ALA A 1066 38.64 1.34 10.37
CA ALA A 1066 39.20 2.48 9.66
C ALA A 1066 40.32 3.16 10.47
N ALA A 1067 40.09 3.40 11.76
CA ALA A 1067 41.10 3.96 12.67
C ALA A 1067 42.36 3.07 12.74
N LYS A 1068 42.20 1.75 12.82
CA LYS A 1068 43.32 0.79 12.80
C LYS A 1068 44.11 0.82 11.49
N ARG A 1069 43.48 1.18 10.37
CA ARG A 1069 44.13 1.35 9.06
C ARG A 1069 44.72 2.75 8.85
N GLY A 1070 44.62 3.64 9.85
CA GLY A 1070 45.05 5.04 9.72
C GLY A 1070 44.12 5.91 8.87
N ASP A 1071 42.93 5.42 8.52
CA ASP A 1071 41.92 6.18 7.78
C ASP A 1071 41.09 7.01 8.76
N VAL A 1072 41.64 8.18 9.13
CA VAL A 1072 41.01 9.12 10.08
C VAL A 1072 39.65 9.58 9.56
N ARG A 1073 39.53 9.80 8.24
CA ARG A 1073 38.27 10.24 7.62
C ARG A 1073 37.21 9.14 7.74
N GLY A 1074 37.53 7.91 7.37
CA GLY A 1074 36.63 6.77 7.56
C GLY A 1074 36.25 6.54 9.03
N ALA A 1075 37.19 6.72 9.97
CA ALA A 1075 36.91 6.62 11.40
C ALA A 1075 35.89 7.66 11.88
N VAL A 1076 36.02 8.91 11.43
CA VAL A 1076 35.08 10.01 11.75
C VAL A 1076 33.73 9.78 11.08
N GLU A 1077 33.71 9.44 9.79
CA GLU A 1077 32.46 9.19 9.04
C GLU A 1077 31.64 8.05 9.68
N HIS A 1078 32.29 6.94 10.04
CA HIS A 1078 31.65 5.82 10.73
C HIS A 1078 31.31 6.12 12.19
N GLY A 1079 32.09 6.95 12.89
CA GLY A 1079 31.76 7.43 14.23
C GLY A 1079 30.47 8.27 14.23
N ILE A 1080 30.36 9.22 13.30
CA ILE A 1080 29.12 10.01 13.10
C ILE A 1080 27.99 9.10 12.62
N GLY A 1081 28.27 8.12 11.76
CA GLY A 1081 27.33 7.08 11.34
C GLY A 1081 26.73 6.30 12.50
N ALA A 1082 27.55 5.85 13.45
CA ALA A 1082 27.12 5.18 14.66
C ALA A 1082 26.22 6.09 15.51
N VAL A 1083 26.64 7.35 15.77
CA VAL A 1083 25.81 8.34 16.48
C VAL A 1083 24.48 8.53 15.77
N GLY A 1084 24.50 8.66 14.44
CA GLY A 1084 23.30 8.75 13.61
C GLY A 1084 22.37 7.55 13.76
N ALA A 1085 22.91 6.33 13.71
CA ALA A 1085 22.14 5.09 13.85
C ALA A 1085 21.54 4.91 15.26
N PHE A 1086 22.30 5.24 16.30
CA PHE A 1086 21.83 5.15 17.70
C PHE A 1086 20.83 6.24 18.07
N THR A 1087 20.94 7.45 17.50
CA THR A 1087 20.11 8.61 17.88
C THR A 1087 19.00 8.93 16.90
N GLY A 1088 19.12 8.51 15.64
CA GLY A 1088 18.25 8.89 14.53
C GLY A 1088 18.37 10.36 14.12
N LYS A 1089 19.32 11.12 14.68
CA LYS A 1089 19.41 12.58 14.47
C LYS A 1089 20.15 12.95 13.19
N ILE A 1090 21.07 12.11 12.71
CA ILE A 1090 21.93 12.41 11.56
C ILE A 1090 21.63 11.38 10.47
N PRO A 1091 20.78 11.68 9.48
CA PRO A 1091 20.45 10.72 8.44
C PRO A 1091 21.68 10.34 7.60
N GLN A 1092 21.74 9.08 7.16
CA GLN A 1092 22.85 8.56 6.34
C GLN A 1092 23.01 9.34 5.03
N GLN A 1093 21.92 9.85 4.45
CA GLN A 1093 22.00 10.67 3.24
C GLN A 1093 22.75 11.98 3.49
N ALA A 1094 22.62 12.59 4.67
CA ALA A 1094 23.35 13.81 4.99
C ALA A 1094 24.86 13.52 4.96
N LEU A 1095 25.30 12.40 5.56
CA LEU A 1095 26.70 11.96 5.50
C LEU A 1095 27.16 11.67 4.08
N THR A 1096 26.34 10.96 3.30
CA THR A 1096 26.65 10.63 1.90
C THR A 1096 26.80 11.89 1.05
N THR A 1097 25.87 12.83 1.19
CA THR A 1097 25.82 14.08 0.42
C THR A 1097 26.95 15.01 0.84
N THR A 1098 27.18 15.22 2.13
CA THR A 1098 28.30 16.04 2.63
C THR A 1098 29.64 15.45 2.21
N GLY A 1099 29.81 14.13 2.35
CA GLY A 1099 31.00 13.45 1.84
C GLY A 1099 31.18 13.63 0.34
N GLY A 1100 30.10 13.60 -0.44
CA GLY A 1100 30.16 13.85 -1.88
C GLY A 1100 30.44 15.31 -2.26
N MET A 1101 29.91 16.29 -1.52
CA MET A 1101 30.26 17.69 -1.71
C MET A 1101 31.75 17.93 -1.43
N ILE A 1102 32.28 17.31 -0.38
CA ILE A 1102 33.72 17.37 -0.05
C ILE A 1102 34.54 16.71 -1.17
N ASP A 1103 34.17 15.51 -1.61
CA ASP A 1103 34.87 14.77 -2.67
C ASP A 1103 34.89 15.59 -3.98
N LEU A 1104 33.79 16.26 -4.33
CA LEU A 1104 33.69 17.15 -5.50
C LEU A 1104 34.53 18.42 -5.32
N MET A 1105 34.49 19.06 -4.14
CA MET A 1105 35.27 20.29 -3.86
C MET A 1105 36.78 20.03 -3.82
N MET A 1106 37.19 18.84 -3.38
CA MET A 1106 38.60 18.44 -3.33
C MET A 1106 39.12 17.85 -4.64
N GLY A 1107 38.24 17.65 -5.63
CA GLY A 1107 38.58 16.97 -6.89
C GLY A 1107 38.94 15.49 -6.70
N GLU A 1108 38.43 14.85 -5.65
CA GLU A 1108 38.56 13.40 -5.44
C GLU A 1108 37.61 12.61 -6.35
N THR A 1109 36.54 13.24 -6.84
CA THR A 1109 35.65 12.71 -7.87
C THR A 1109 35.03 13.85 -8.66
N ASP A 1110 34.78 13.62 -9.95
CA ASP A 1110 33.96 14.50 -10.79
C ASP A 1110 32.52 13.96 -10.95
N ASP A 1111 32.20 12.79 -10.36
CA ASP A 1111 30.89 12.16 -10.48
C ASP A 1111 29.90 12.78 -9.49
N TYR A 1112 29.01 13.64 -9.99
CA TYR A 1112 27.91 14.25 -9.22
C TYR A 1112 27.00 13.19 -8.56
N LYS A 1113 26.98 11.94 -9.06
CA LYS A 1113 26.26 10.85 -8.40
C LYS A 1113 26.74 10.63 -6.98
N ARG A 1114 27.96 11.05 -6.63
CA ARG A 1114 28.50 10.97 -5.27
C ARG A 1114 27.69 11.75 -4.23
N LEU A 1115 26.91 12.74 -4.66
CA LEU A 1115 25.94 13.44 -3.80
C LEU A 1115 24.79 12.53 -3.37
N ILE A 1116 24.49 11.50 -4.15
CA ILE A 1116 23.35 10.60 -3.95
C ILE A 1116 23.83 9.23 -3.45
N TYR A 1117 24.89 8.70 -4.05
CA TYR A 1117 25.45 7.39 -3.82
C TYR A 1117 26.73 7.48 -2.98
N SER A 1118 26.91 6.53 -2.09
CA SER A 1118 28.17 6.40 -1.35
C SER A 1118 29.32 6.07 -2.30
N LYS A 1119 30.54 6.50 -1.95
CA LYS A 1119 31.77 6.16 -2.68
C LYS A 1119 31.86 4.68 -3.04
N TYR A 1120 31.61 3.80 -2.06
CA TYR A 1120 31.54 2.35 -2.25
C TYR A 1120 30.60 1.89 -3.36
N MET A 1121 29.43 2.53 -3.54
CA MET A 1121 28.47 2.14 -4.57
C MET A 1121 28.95 2.56 -5.95
N ILE A 1122 29.60 3.72 -6.05
CA ILE A 1122 30.20 4.20 -7.29
C ILE A 1122 31.41 3.34 -7.64
N GLU A 1123 32.27 2.98 -6.68
CA GLU A 1123 33.42 2.10 -6.92
C GLU A 1123 32.99 0.68 -7.27
N LYS A 1124 31.97 0.14 -6.60
CA LYS A 1124 31.49 -1.24 -6.84
C LYS A 1124 30.84 -1.40 -8.22
N TYR A 1125 30.11 -0.39 -8.70
CA TYR A 1125 29.32 -0.49 -9.92
C TYR A 1125 29.80 0.41 -11.06
N GLY A 1126 30.69 1.36 -10.78
CA GLY A 1126 31.38 2.14 -11.78
C GLY A 1126 32.34 1.25 -12.55
N LYS A 1127 32.37 1.40 -13.86
CA LYS A 1127 33.52 0.90 -14.62
C LYS A 1127 34.72 1.68 -14.12
N GLU A 1128 35.81 0.98 -13.77
CA GLU A 1128 37.11 1.65 -13.76
C GLU A 1128 37.26 2.25 -15.15
N GLU A 1129 37.04 3.57 -15.27
CA GLU A 1129 37.38 4.24 -16.51
C GLU A 1129 38.86 3.92 -16.70
N PRO A 1130 39.25 3.31 -17.84
CA PRO A 1130 40.64 3.04 -18.10
C PRO A 1130 41.31 4.39 -18.00
N THR A 1131 42.06 4.63 -16.92
CA THR A 1131 42.66 5.93 -16.64
C THR A 1131 43.46 6.27 -17.87
N THR A 1132 42.91 7.13 -18.74
CA THR A 1132 43.60 7.52 -19.95
C THR A 1132 44.86 8.16 -19.43
N GLY A 1133 46.01 7.55 -19.72
CA GLY A 1133 47.31 7.84 -19.11
C GLY A 1133 47.84 9.24 -19.42
N ARG A 1134 47.08 10.29 -19.15
CA ARG A 1134 47.64 11.58 -18.77
C ARG A 1134 48.15 11.41 -17.35
N ALA A 1135 49.33 10.81 -17.26
CA ALA A 1135 50.25 11.11 -16.20
C ALA A 1135 50.39 12.65 -16.19
N THR A 1136 49.61 13.32 -15.35
CA THR A 1136 49.96 14.67 -14.93
C THR A 1136 51.29 14.49 -14.23
N ARG A 1137 52.38 14.75 -14.95
CA ARG A 1137 53.68 15.03 -14.36
C ARG A 1137 53.46 16.20 -13.41
N ARG A 1138 53.09 15.91 -12.16
CA ARG A 1138 53.25 16.89 -11.08
C ARG A 1138 54.76 17.14 -11.04
N ALA A 1139 55.15 18.37 -11.39
CA ALA A 1139 56.53 18.80 -11.24
C ALA A 1139 56.95 18.50 -9.79
N PRO A 1140 58.14 17.90 -9.56
CA PRO A 1140 58.58 17.60 -8.21
C PRO A 1140 58.63 18.90 -7.41
N ILE A 1141 57.86 18.95 -6.32
CA ILE A 1141 57.94 20.02 -5.33
C ILE A 1141 59.37 19.98 -4.80
N ARG A 1142 60.20 20.95 -5.22
CA ARG A 1142 61.51 21.21 -4.62
C ARG A 1142 61.27 21.51 -3.14
N LYS A 1143 61.62 20.56 -2.27
CA LYS A 1143 61.81 20.83 -0.84
C LYS A 1143 62.84 21.96 -0.73
N ARG A 1144 62.40 23.16 -0.31
CA ARG A 1144 63.31 24.14 0.27
C ARG A 1144 63.74 23.59 1.64
N SER A 1145 65.04 23.43 1.83
CA SER A 1145 65.64 23.17 3.14
C SER A 1145 65.33 24.34 4.09
N PRO A 1146 65.11 24.08 5.40
CA PRO A 1146 64.96 25.15 6.37
C PRO A 1146 66.29 25.89 6.56
N ARG A 1147 66.23 27.22 6.55
CA ARG A 1147 67.05 28.11 7.37
C ARG A 1147 66.14 28.73 8.41
#